data_AF-A0A1I7Y556-F1
#
_entry.id   AF-A0A1I7Y556-F1
#
_cell.length_a   1.000
_cell.length_b   1.000
_cell.length_c   1.000
_cell.angle_alpha   90.00
_cell.angle_beta   90.00
_cell.angle_gamma   90.00
#
_symmetry.space_group_name_H-M   'P 1'
#
loop_
_entity.id
_entity.type
_entity.pdbx_description
1 polymer ?
#
loop_
_entity_poly.entity_id
_entity_poly.type
_entity_poly.pdbx_seq_one_letter_code
_entity_poly.pdbx_strand_id
1 'polypeptide(L)'
;MTTEIAVVLGLALVAIVLFATEKLRIDAIALLVLSTLTILGLVTPEQAVGGFSNPATVTVAAMFVLAAGLQNSGALSGIGDLLGKARSPVQFLLLLFLVLAVIAPFVNNTAVVAVFIPIVLAASARIGMSASKALIPLSYVSQMAGVCTLVGTSTNLLVNAIARDMGHPGFTMFEFTTLGVICMAVGCLYLLTLLRGDTKVWGPREQKIEQDDVLLARGDWTKLDELRKEAGLEVDPQFKLEQQSFEQVDQVLTEVMIAPRSRISGRTLGSLGAGWHKNATVLGIHRRGQVLREQLRAVRLRVGDILLMLTPASEAADLRADGNIIVLSEREAEKEMGWRAPFSLVTMALVILVPALGWVPISITSLVGAVAMTLAGCLKADDVYDAIDWRIIILMAGLLPLGLAMSETGAAQFLVENTVGLVKSFGPLTVLAVVYLMALILTEFMSNAAAAVLLTPIGMSTAKMMGVDPTPFLIAVTFAASTSFATPVGYQTNTMVYGAGGYRFIDFLKVVVASAAPALDPEVFQAVQDSFSRQQAMSLIRATMPLVETGLVEIHLPHWEGIQQQHGFVHGGVVGMIADSAGGYAAMTCTPLGSSVLSVEYKLNFLAPAKGQSLLARGSVVRHGRSLIVTQAEVFALDEGKQTLCALMQQTIMMKSSVWCLSAVLSVMALPAWADNPACQYRAAEIQNQIDYARQHGNEHRERGLQRALANVQMHCRDADL
;
A
#
# COMPACT_ATOMS: atom_id res chain seq x y z
N MET A 1 -7.78 -16.27 -44.21
CA MET A 1 -8.59 -15.53 -43.22
C MET A 1 -9.97 -15.30 -43.82
N THR A 2 -11.04 -15.82 -43.21
CA THR A 2 -12.42 -15.55 -43.65
C THR A 2 -12.86 -14.15 -43.18
N THR A 3 -13.92 -13.60 -43.76
CA THR A 3 -14.50 -12.31 -43.36
C THR A 3 -14.97 -12.33 -41.91
N GLU A 4 -15.57 -13.43 -41.47
CA GLU A 4 -16.02 -13.63 -40.08
C GLU A 4 -14.85 -13.61 -39.09
N ILE A 5 -13.75 -14.31 -39.41
CA ILE A 5 -12.52 -14.29 -38.59
C ILE A 5 -11.97 -12.86 -38.49
N ALA A 6 -11.88 -12.13 -39.62
CA ALA A 6 -11.35 -10.78 -39.64
C ALA A 6 -12.18 -9.81 -38.77
N VAL A 7 -13.52 -9.96 -38.81
CA VAL A 7 -14.45 -9.15 -38.03
C VAL A 7 -14.34 -9.47 -36.54
N VAL A 8 -14.32 -10.74 -36.14
CA VAL A 8 -14.19 -11.14 -34.73
C VAL A 8 -12.85 -10.69 -34.15
N LEU A 9 -11.74 -10.89 -34.87
CA LEU A 9 -10.41 -10.45 -34.45
C LEU A 9 -10.29 -8.92 -34.40
N GLY A 10 -10.87 -8.23 -35.37
CA GLY A 10 -10.95 -6.77 -35.38
C GLY A 10 -11.75 -6.24 -34.19
N LEU A 11 -12.88 -6.86 -33.87
CA LEU A 11 -13.70 -6.49 -32.71
C LEU A 11 -12.97 -6.76 -31.39
N ALA A 12 -12.29 -7.91 -31.26
CA ALA A 12 -11.47 -8.23 -30.10
C ALA A 12 -10.31 -7.21 -29.93
N LEU A 13 -9.63 -6.84 -31.02
CA LEU A 13 -8.58 -5.83 -30.99
C LEU A 13 -9.11 -4.44 -30.58
N VAL A 14 -10.26 -4.03 -31.13
CA VAL A 14 -10.91 -2.78 -30.74
C VAL A 14 -11.31 -2.82 -29.26
N ALA A 15 -11.86 -3.93 -28.78
CA ALA A 15 -12.19 -4.10 -27.37
C ALA A 15 -10.95 -3.98 -26.48
N ILE A 16 -9.83 -4.63 -26.85
CA ILE A 16 -8.54 -4.52 -26.15
C ILE A 16 -8.07 -3.06 -26.08
N VAL A 17 -8.11 -2.33 -27.20
CA VAL A 17 -7.70 -0.91 -27.24
C VAL A 17 -8.63 -0.05 -26.39
N LEU A 18 -9.95 -0.29 -26.43
CA LEU A 18 -10.91 0.44 -25.61
C LEU A 18 -10.72 0.16 -24.11
N PHE A 19 -10.45 -1.08 -23.73
CA PHE A 19 -10.12 -1.44 -22.35
C PHE A 19 -8.82 -0.76 -21.92
N ALA A 20 -7.77 -0.85 -22.73
CA ALA A 20 -6.46 -0.28 -22.41
C ALA A 20 -6.45 1.25 -22.33
N THR A 21 -7.32 1.92 -23.10
CA THR A 21 -7.41 3.38 -23.07
C THR A 21 -8.30 3.92 -21.95
N GLU A 22 -9.09 3.06 -21.30
CA GLU A 22 -10.05 3.39 -20.23
C GLU A 22 -10.98 4.59 -20.51
N LYS A 23 -11.11 5.01 -21.78
CA LYS A 23 -11.96 6.15 -22.18
C LYS A 23 -13.44 5.86 -22.01
N LEU A 24 -13.80 4.58 -22.04
CA LEU A 24 -15.16 4.09 -21.86
C LEU A 24 -15.18 3.12 -20.68
N ARG A 25 -16.31 3.09 -19.98
CA ARG A 25 -16.49 2.12 -18.89
C ARG A 25 -16.49 0.69 -19.43
N ILE A 26 -15.91 -0.23 -18.67
CA ILE A 26 -15.73 -1.63 -19.08
C ILE A 26 -17.05 -2.36 -19.39
N ASP A 27 -18.11 -2.05 -18.65
CA ASP A 27 -19.46 -2.57 -18.84
C ASP A 27 -20.09 -2.08 -20.16
N ALA A 28 -19.85 -0.81 -20.50
CA ALA A 28 -20.27 -0.25 -21.78
C ALA A 28 -19.54 -0.92 -22.97
N ILE A 29 -18.23 -1.17 -22.84
CA ILE A 29 -17.46 -1.89 -23.87
C ILE A 29 -18.03 -3.30 -24.08
N ALA A 30 -18.34 -4.02 -23.00
CA ALA A 30 -18.95 -5.35 -23.08
C ALA A 30 -20.30 -5.33 -23.83
N LEU A 31 -21.17 -4.36 -23.52
CA LEU A 31 -22.44 -4.19 -24.22
C LEU A 31 -22.26 -3.82 -25.70
N LEU A 32 -21.26 -3.00 -26.04
CA LEU A 32 -20.94 -2.66 -27.42
C LEU A 32 -20.45 -3.88 -28.20
N VAL A 33 -19.56 -4.70 -27.62
CA VAL A 33 -19.10 -5.95 -28.21
C VAL A 33 -20.28 -6.90 -28.43
N LEU A 34 -21.10 -7.12 -27.39
CA LEU A 34 -22.29 -7.95 -27.46
C LEU A 34 -23.25 -7.50 -28.57
N SER A 35 -23.56 -6.19 -28.59
CA SER A 35 -24.47 -5.59 -29.57
C SER A 35 -23.92 -5.77 -30.98
N THR A 36 -22.61 -5.54 -31.17
CA THR A 36 -21.95 -5.68 -32.46
C THR A 36 -21.99 -7.13 -32.96
N LEU A 37 -21.66 -8.11 -32.11
CA LEU A 37 -21.72 -9.53 -32.46
C LEU A 37 -23.14 -9.96 -32.87
N THR A 38 -24.14 -9.48 -32.12
CA THR A 38 -25.56 -9.80 -32.38
C THR A 38 -26.04 -9.16 -33.68
N ILE A 39 -25.73 -7.88 -33.91
CA ILE A 39 -26.13 -7.14 -35.12
C ILE A 39 -25.49 -7.75 -36.38
N LEU A 40 -24.24 -8.21 -36.27
CA LEU A 40 -23.51 -8.85 -37.38
C LEU A 40 -23.92 -10.31 -37.60
N GLY A 41 -24.82 -10.85 -36.78
CA GLY A 41 -25.29 -12.24 -36.90
C GLY A 41 -24.22 -13.29 -36.60
N LEU A 42 -23.14 -12.90 -35.89
CA LEU A 42 -22.07 -13.81 -35.47
C LEU A 42 -22.46 -14.63 -34.24
N VAL A 43 -23.53 -14.22 -33.55
CA VAL A 43 -24.10 -14.86 -32.36
C VAL A 43 -25.62 -14.72 -32.43
N THR A 44 -26.38 -15.76 -32.07
CA THR A 44 -27.85 -15.70 -32.03
C THR A 44 -28.36 -14.85 -30.85
N PRO A 45 -29.58 -14.28 -30.91
CA PRO A 45 -30.16 -13.55 -29.78
C PRO A 45 -30.19 -14.36 -28.48
N GLU A 46 -30.43 -15.67 -28.55
CA GLU A 46 -30.41 -16.58 -27.40
C GLU A 46 -29.01 -16.72 -26.81
N GLN A 47 -27.99 -16.89 -27.66
CA GLN A 47 -26.59 -16.93 -27.23
C GLN A 47 -26.14 -15.58 -26.65
N ALA A 48 -26.63 -14.47 -27.19
CA ALA A 48 -26.32 -13.12 -26.72
C ALA A 48 -26.83 -12.85 -25.29
N VAL A 49 -28.05 -13.28 -24.97
CA VAL A 49 -28.59 -13.15 -23.60
C VAL A 49 -28.17 -14.30 -22.67
N GLY A 50 -27.69 -15.41 -23.23
CA GLY A 50 -27.29 -16.61 -22.49
C GLY A 50 -26.23 -16.34 -21.42
N GLY A 51 -25.34 -15.36 -21.65
CA GLY A 51 -24.33 -14.92 -20.68
C GLY A 51 -24.90 -14.41 -19.34
N PHE A 52 -26.11 -13.83 -19.33
CA PHE A 52 -26.79 -13.37 -18.11
C PHE A 52 -27.39 -14.52 -17.31
N SER A 53 -27.78 -15.61 -17.99
CA SER A 53 -28.25 -16.85 -17.35
C SER A 53 -27.12 -17.83 -17.01
N ASN A 54 -25.87 -17.48 -17.33
CA ASN A 54 -24.73 -18.36 -17.09
C ASN A 54 -24.56 -18.62 -15.58
N PRO A 55 -24.39 -19.89 -15.15
CA PRO A 55 -24.22 -20.23 -13.74
C PRO A 55 -23.13 -19.45 -13.03
N ALA A 56 -22.02 -19.11 -13.70
CA ALA A 56 -20.93 -18.35 -13.10
C ALA A 56 -21.29 -16.88 -12.89
N THR A 57 -22.02 -16.25 -13.82
CA THR A 57 -22.55 -14.89 -13.66
C THR A 57 -23.47 -14.82 -12.44
N VAL A 58 -24.36 -15.81 -12.29
CA VAL A 58 -25.26 -15.92 -11.14
C VAL A 58 -24.49 -16.17 -9.84
N THR A 59 -23.47 -17.04 -9.86
CA THR A 59 -22.59 -17.27 -8.70
C THR A 59 -21.89 -15.99 -8.26
N VAL A 60 -21.33 -15.21 -9.19
CA VAL A 60 -20.64 -13.96 -8.86
C VAL A 60 -21.60 -12.95 -8.24
N ALA A 61 -22.81 -12.80 -8.77
CA ALA A 61 -23.83 -11.93 -8.18
C ALA A 61 -24.20 -12.37 -6.75
N ALA A 62 -24.46 -13.67 -6.55
CA ALA A 62 -24.76 -14.21 -5.23
C ALA A 62 -23.58 -14.05 -4.25
N MET A 63 -22.34 -14.19 -4.72
CA MET A 63 -21.13 -13.99 -3.92
C MET A 63 -20.95 -12.54 -3.46
N PHE A 64 -21.37 -11.55 -4.24
CA PHE A 64 -21.40 -10.15 -3.79
C PHE A 64 -22.37 -9.95 -2.62
N VAL A 65 -23.58 -10.51 -2.73
CA VAL A 65 -24.60 -10.46 -1.67
C VAL A 65 -24.10 -11.15 -0.40
N LEU A 66 -23.50 -12.33 -0.55
CA LEU A 66 -22.92 -13.11 0.53
C LEU A 66 -21.75 -12.38 1.22
N ALA A 67 -20.85 -11.77 0.44
CA ALA A 67 -19.76 -10.97 0.97
C ALA A 67 -20.29 -9.76 1.74
N ALA A 68 -21.23 -8.99 1.18
CA ALA A 68 -21.86 -7.85 1.85
C ALA A 68 -22.61 -8.27 3.12
N GLY A 69 -23.31 -9.41 3.10
CA GLY A 69 -23.97 -9.97 4.27
C GLY A 69 -22.99 -10.39 5.37
N LEU A 70 -21.81 -10.94 5.01
CA LEU A 70 -20.75 -11.29 5.96
C LEU A 70 -20.13 -10.05 6.60
N GLN A 71 -20.01 -8.98 5.82
CA GLN A 71 -19.54 -7.68 6.30
C GLN A 71 -20.56 -7.04 7.26
N ASN A 72 -21.84 -7.07 6.89
CA ASN A 72 -22.89 -6.42 7.65
C ASN A 72 -23.34 -7.19 8.90
N SER A 73 -23.00 -8.48 9.00
CA SER A 73 -23.34 -9.34 10.15
C SER A 73 -22.50 -9.07 11.41
N GLY A 74 -21.41 -8.30 11.29
CA GLY A 74 -20.45 -8.08 12.38
C GLY A 74 -19.45 -9.22 12.57
N ALA A 75 -19.42 -10.23 11.68
CA ALA A 75 -18.49 -11.36 11.76
C ALA A 75 -17.00 -10.94 11.70
N LEU A 76 -16.71 -9.76 11.12
CA LEU A 76 -15.37 -9.22 10.95
C LEU A 76 -14.97 -8.17 12.01
N SER A 77 -15.86 -7.87 12.96
CA SER A 77 -15.67 -6.80 13.97
C SER A 77 -14.43 -7.01 14.86
N GLY A 78 -14.16 -8.25 15.29
CA GLY A 78 -13.03 -8.57 16.17
C GLY A 78 -11.64 -8.58 15.52
N ILE A 79 -11.56 -8.41 14.20
CA ILE A 79 -10.27 -8.47 13.47
C ILE A 79 -9.39 -7.27 13.80
N GLY A 80 -9.97 -6.08 13.96
CA GLY A 80 -9.22 -4.87 14.31
C GLY A 80 -8.52 -4.98 15.66
N ASP A 81 -9.17 -5.56 16.65
CA ASP A 81 -8.59 -5.80 17.98
C ASP A 81 -7.51 -6.89 17.95
N LEU A 82 -7.69 -7.92 17.12
CA LEU A 82 -6.67 -8.94 16.92
C LEU A 82 -5.40 -8.35 16.29
N LEU A 83 -5.54 -7.53 15.24
CA LEU A 83 -4.41 -6.86 14.59
C LEU A 83 -3.77 -5.82 15.53
N GLY A 84 -4.58 -5.10 16.31
CA GLY A 84 -4.10 -4.10 17.29
C GLY A 84 -3.32 -4.68 18.46
N LYS A 85 -3.37 -6.00 18.71
CA LYS A 85 -2.54 -6.69 19.71
C LYS A 85 -1.10 -6.91 19.26
N ALA A 86 -0.76 -6.63 18.00
CA ALA A 86 0.60 -6.78 17.50
C ALA A 86 1.57 -5.84 18.25
N ARG A 87 2.74 -6.37 18.64
CA ARG A 87 3.79 -5.60 19.34
C ARG A 87 4.85 -5.03 18.41
N SER A 88 4.85 -5.43 17.14
CA SER A 88 5.80 -4.95 16.13
C SER A 88 5.16 -4.90 14.73
N PRO A 89 5.70 -4.07 13.81
CA PRO A 89 5.27 -4.03 12.41
C PRO A 89 5.30 -5.40 11.71
N VAL A 90 6.32 -6.22 12.00
CA VAL A 90 6.44 -7.56 11.41
C VAL A 90 5.35 -8.49 11.95
N GLN A 91 5.12 -8.48 13.26
CA GLN A 91 4.04 -9.26 13.86
C GLN A 91 2.67 -8.83 13.33
N PHE A 92 2.47 -7.53 13.10
CA PHE A 92 1.24 -7.00 12.50
C PHE A 92 1.03 -7.55 11.09
N LEU A 93 2.06 -7.52 10.25
CA LEU A 93 1.98 -8.05 8.88
C LEU A 93 1.76 -9.56 8.86
N LEU A 94 2.44 -10.32 9.74
CA LEU A 94 2.21 -11.76 9.86
C LEU A 94 0.77 -12.09 10.27
N LEU A 95 0.21 -11.34 11.23
CA LEU A 95 -1.20 -11.49 11.63
C LEU A 95 -2.14 -11.09 10.49
N LEU A 96 -1.87 -10.00 9.80
CA LEU A 96 -2.62 -9.56 8.64
C LEU A 96 -2.63 -10.64 7.54
N PHE A 97 -1.46 -11.21 7.23
CA PHE A 97 -1.33 -12.24 6.20
C PHE A 97 -2.06 -13.52 6.60
N LEU A 98 -1.97 -13.92 7.87
CA LEU A 98 -2.70 -15.06 8.39
C LEU A 98 -4.22 -14.88 8.27
N VAL A 99 -4.73 -13.70 8.63
CA VAL A 99 -6.15 -13.39 8.52
C VAL A 99 -6.60 -13.38 7.05
N LEU A 100 -5.82 -12.76 6.16
CA LEU A 100 -6.12 -12.74 4.73
C LEU A 100 -6.07 -14.14 4.09
N ALA A 101 -5.11 -14.97 4.48
CA ALA A 101 -4.99 -16.35 4.01
C ALA A 101 -6.21 -17.21 4.37
N VAL A 102 -6.95 -16.86 5.43
CA VAL A 102 -8.18 -17.56 5.82
C VAL A 102 -9.41 -16.97 5.15
N ILE A 103 -9.48 -15.65 4.98
CA ILE A 103 -10.72 -14.98 4.53
C ILE A 103 -10.76 -14.80 3.02
N ALA A 104 -9.67 -14.33 2.41
CA ALA A 104 -9.64 -13.99 0.98
C ALA A 104 -9.87 -15.17 0.01
N PRO A 105 -9.53 -16.44 0.34
CA PRO A 105 -9.90 -17.55 -0.55
C PRO A 105 -11.40 -17.77 -0.68
N PHE A 106 -12.24 -17.14 0.16
CA PHE A 106 -13.68 -17.41 0.21
C PHE A 106 -14.55 -16.17 0.04
N VAL A 107 -13.94 -14.99 0.01
CA VAL A 107 -14.61 -13.71 -0.12
C VAL A 107 -13.98 -12.97 -1.27
N ASN A 108 -14.78 -12.27 -2.08
CA ASN A 108 -14.25 -11.48 -3.20
C ASN A 108 -13.16 -10.51 -2.71
N ASN A 109 -11.99 -10.57 -3.34
CA ASN A 109 -10.84 -9.71 -3.09
C ASN A 109 -11.19 -8.22 -2.92
N THR A 110 -12.09 -7.66 -3.75
CA THR A 110 -12.52 -6.26 -3.65
C THR A 110 -13.22 -6.00 -2.31
N ALA A 111 -14.10 -6.90 -1.92
CA ALA A 111 -14.87 -6.81 -0.68
C ALA A 111 -13.96 -6.95 0.56
N VAL A 112 -12.98 -7.87 0.51
CA VAL A 112 -11.96 -8.03 1.57
C VAL A 112 -11.16 -6.75 1.73
N VAL A 113 -10.55 -6.24 0.67
CA VAL A 113 -9.67 -5.07 0.77
C VAL A 113 -10.45 -3.82 1.22
N ALA A 114 -11.68 -3.61 0.73
CA ALA A 114 -12.52 -2.48 1.14
C ALA A 114 -12.80 -2.47 2.66
N VAL A 115 -13.08 -3.64 3.25
CA VAL A 115 -13.31 -3.78 4.70
C VAL A 115 -12.03 -3.64 5.49
N PHE A 116 -10.94 -4.21 4.98
CA PHE A 116 -9.68 -4.23 5.69
C PHE A 116 -8.94 -2.90 5.63
N ILE A 117 -9.19 -2.02 4.66
CA ILE A 117 -8.60 -0.67 4.63
C ILE A 117 -8.85 0.08 5.94
N PRO A 118 -10.09 0.36 6.38
CA PRO A 118 -10.33 1.09 7.63
C PRO A 118 -9.81 0.34 8.87
N ILE A 119 -9.88 -1.00 8.88
CA ILE A 119 -9.36 -1.84 9.97
C ILE A 119 -7.84 -1.71 10.08
N VAL A 120 -7.12 -1.82 8.95
CA VAL A 120 -5.66 -1.70 8.89
C VAL A 120 -5.21 -0.27 9.20
N LEU A 121 -5.92 0.75 8.71
CA LEU A 121 -5.67 2.16 9.06
C LEU A 121 -5.77 2.36 10.58
N ALA A 122 -6.85 1.89 11.22
CA ALA A 122 -7.06 2.03 12.66
C ALA A 122 -6.05 1.21 13.50
N ALA A 123 -5.81 -0.05 13.11
CA ALA A 123 -4.93 -0.94 13.86
C ALA A 123 -3.44 -0.56 13.70
N SER A 124 -3.02 -0.07 12.53
CA SER A 124 -1.66 0.45 12.32
C SER A 124 -1.39 1.69 13.16
N ALA A 125 -2.38 2.58 13.33
CA ALA A 125 -2.28 3.74 14.21
C ALA A 125 -2.10 3.33 15.69
N ARG A 126 -2.79 2.28 16.16
CA ARG A 126 -2.65 1.76 17.54
C ARG A 126 -1.24 1.27 17.85
N ILE A 127 -0.53 0.71 16.87
CA ILE A 127 0.85 0.19 17.05
C ILE A 127 1.93 1.20 16.63
N GLY A 128 1.57 2.42 16.23
CA GLY A 128 2.51 3.45 15.79
C GLY A 128 3.18 3.17 14.44
N MET A 129 2.57 2.36 13.56
CA MET A 129 3.06 2.04 12.23
C MET A 129 2.34 2.90 11.17
N SER A 130 3.06 3.39 10.16
CA SER A 130 2.41 4.04 9.01
C SER A 130 1.59 3.02 8.22
N ALA A 131 0.29 3.28 8.02
CA ALA A 131 -0.60 2.36 7.32
C ALA A 131 -0.16 2.06 5.87
N SER A 132 0.53 3.00 5.22
CA SER A 132 1.18 2.81 3.91
C SER A 132 2.23 1.69 3.87
N LYS A 133 2.62 1.09 5.00
CA LYS A 133 3.44 -0.13 5.02
C LYS A 133 2.63 -1.41 4.95
N ALA A 134 1.32 -1.35 5.20
CA ALA A 134 0.44 -2.52 5.25
C ALA A 134 -0.60 -2.56 4.13
N LEU A 135 -0.91 -1.44 3.47
CA LEU A 135 -1.96 -1.38 2.46
C LEU A 135 -1.59 -2.05 1.12
N ILE A 136 -0.36 -1.89 0.60
CA ILE A 136 0.11 -2.70 -0.55
C ILE A 136 0.13 -4.20 -0.19
N PRO A 137 0.76 -4.63 0.94
CA PRO A 137 0.69 -6.02 1.36
C PRO A 137 -0.72 -6.57 1.52
N LEU A 138 -1.66 -5.77 2.05
CA LEU A 138 -3.08 -6.13 2.11
C LEU A 138 -3.64 -6.48 0.74
N SER A 139 -3.42 -5.62 -0.27
CA SER A 139 -3.91 -5.87 -1.63
C SER A 139 -3.28 -7.12 -2.26
N TYR A 140 -1.95 -7.27 -2.16
CA TYR A 140 -1.23 -8.34 -2.84
C TYR A 140 -1.49 -9.70 -2.19
N VAL A 141 -1.46 -9.77 -0.86
CA VAL A 141 -1.78 -11.01 -0.15
C VAL A 141 -3.24 -11.39 -0.34
N SER A 142 -4.18 -10.42 -0.38
CA SER A 142 -5.56 -10.73 -0.73
C SER A 142 -5.68 -11.33 -2.12
N GLN A 143 -4.97 -10.78 -3.13
CA GLN A 143 -4.95 -11.33 -4.49
C GLN A 143 -4.40 -12.75 -4.54
N MET A 144 -3.25 -12.99 -3.91
CA MET A 144 -2.59 -14.30 -3.89
C MET A 144 -3.36 -15.35 -3.07
N ALA A 145 -4.02 -14.94 -2.00
CA ALA A 145 -4.90 -15.83 -1.24
C ALA A 145 -6.20 -16.12 -2.00
N GLY A 146 -6.75 -15.13 -2.70
CA GLY A 146 -7.96 -15.28 -3.50
C GLY A 146 -7.84 -16.31 -4.62
N VAL A 147 -6.65 -16.47 -5.23
CA VAL A 147 -6.45 -17.48 -6.28
C VAL A 147 -6.45 -18.93 -5.77
N CYS A 148 -6.36 -19.16 -4.46
CA CYS A 148 -6.30 -20.51 -3.90
C CYS A 148 -7.59 -21.32 -4.14
N THR A 149 -8.73 -20.68 -4.38
CA THR A 149 -9.98 -21.40 -4.67
C THR A 149 -10.62 -20.90 -5.96
N LEU A 150 -11.56 -21.68 -6.48
CA LEU A 150 -12.38 -21.27 -7.61
C LEU A 150 -13.21 -20.00 -7.33
N VAL A 151 -13.51 -19.68 -6.07
CA VAL A 151 -14.46 -18.63 -5.66
C VAL A 151 -13.77 -17.33 -5.25
N GLY A 152 -12.55 -17.42 -4.71
CA GLY A 152 -11.86 -16.27 -4.14
C GLY A 152 -11.64 -15.14 -5.16
N THR A 153 -11.56 -15.46 -6.46
CA THR A 153 -11.53 -14.45 -7.54
C THR A 153 -12.67 -14.65 -8.55
N SER A 154 -13.28 -13.54 -8.95
CA SER A 154 -14.26 -13.53 -10.05
C SER A 154 -13.65 -13.99 -11.38
N THR A 155 -12.35 -13.76 -11.57
CA THR A 155 -11.57 -14.24 -12.71
C THR A 155 -11.58 -15.78 -12.81
N ASN A 156 -11.40 -16.50 -11.70
CA ASN A 156 -11.40 -17.96 -11.70
C ASN A 156 -12.76 -18.52 -12.13
N LEU A 157 -13.85 -17.93 -11.63
CA LEU A 157 -15.22 -18.29 -12.04
C LEU A 157 -15.45 -18.02 -13.52
N LEU A 158 -14.92 -16.92 -14.06
CA LEU A 158 -15.05 -16.55 -15.46
C LEU A 158 -14.28 -17.50 -16.39
N VAL A 159 -13.02 -17.78 -16.08
CA VAL A 159 -12.22 -18.76 -16.84
C VAL A 159 -12.88 -20.13 -16.82
N ASN A 160 -13.38 -20.57 -15.65
CA ASN A 160 -14.12 -21.82 -15.53
C ASN A 160 -15.39 -21.85 -16.39
N ALA A 161 -16.13 -20.74 -16.44
CA ALA A 161 -17.34 -20.64 -17.26
C ALA A 161 -17.04 -20.77 -18.75
N ILE A 162 -16.09 -19.99 -19.26
CA ILE A 162 -15.68 -20.01 -20.67
C ILE A 162 -15.10 -21.37 -21.04
N ALA A 163 -14.26 -21.95 -20.17
CA ALA A 163 -13.69 -23.26 -20.40
C ALA A 163 -14.78 -24.34 -20.53
N ARG A 164 -15.81 -24.31 -19.67
CA ARG A 164 -16.95 -25.24 -19.73
C ARG A 164 -17.75 -25.09 -21.03
N ASP A 165 -18.02 -23.85 -21.45
CA ASP A 165 -18.72 -23.58 -22.72
C ASP A 165 -17.91 -24.10 -23.92
N MET A 166 -16.59 -24.12 -23.80
CA MET A 166 -15.67 -24.67 -24.81
C MET A 166 -15.42 -26.19 -24.66
N GLY A 167 -16.18 -26.89 -23.81
CA GLY A 167 -16.14 -28.34 -23.65
C GLY A 167 -15.16 -28.87 -22.59
N HIS A 168 -14.58 -28.00 -21.76
CA HIS A 168 -13.79 -28.42 -20.59
C HIS A 168 -14.72 -28.96 -19.48
N PRO A 169 -14.34 -30.00 -18.70
CA PRO A 169 -15.13 -30.45 -17.54
C PRO A 169 -15.30 -29.37 -16.46
N GLY A 170 -14.47 -28.33 -16.51
CA GLY A 170 -14.40 -27.27 -15.51
C GLY A 170 -13.52 -27.65 -14.33
N PHE A 171 -13.31 -26.70 -13.43
CA PHE A 171 -12.44 -26.86 -12.27
C PHE A 171 -13.21 -27.29 -11.04
N THR A 172 -12.54 -28.06 -10.18
CA THR A 172 -12.97 -28.33 -8.81
C THR A 172 -12.70 -27.13 -7.90
N MET A 173 -13.35 -27.09 -6.74
CA MET A 173 -13.24 -25.97 -5.79
C MET A 173 -11.80 -25.67 -5.37
N PHE A 174 -11.00 -26.73 -5.17
CA PHE A 174 -9.66 -26.68 -4.59
C PHE A 174 -8.55 -26.99 -5.58
N GLU A 175 -8.83 -27.01 -6.88
CA GLU A 175 -7.83 -27.34 -7.92
C GLU A 175 -6.64 -26.39 -7.91
N PHE A 176 -6.91 -25.12 -7.62
CA PHE A 176 -5.91 -24.05 -7.57
C PHE A 176 -5.14 -24.02 -6.25
N THR A 177 -5.55 -24.78 -5.22
CA THR A 177 -5.07 -24.62 -3.84
C THR A 177 -3.57 -24.86 -3.73
N THR A 178 -3.05 -25.93 -4.33
CA THR A 178 -1.63 -26.28 -4.19
C THR A 178 -0.74 -25.19 -4.77
N LEU A 179 -1.03 -24.74 -6.00
CA LEU A 179 -0.26 -23.68 -6.64
C LEU A 179 -0.49 -22.32 -5.95
N GLY A 180 -1.73 -22.06 -5.52
CA GLY A 180 -2.14 -20.83 -4.84
C GLY A 180 -1.40 -20.65 -3.52
N VAL A 181 -1.35 -21.70 -2.69
CA VAL A 181 -0.63 -21.68 -1.40
C VAL A 181 0.87 -21.49 -1.62
N ILE A 182 1.46 -22.13 -2.64
CA ILE A 182 2.88 -21.93 -2.98
C ILE A 182 3.12 -20.47 -3.39
N CYS A 183 2.31 -19.93 -4.31
CA CYS A 183 2.44 -18.54 -4.77
C CYS A 183 2.23 -17.54 -3.62
N MET A 184 1.23 -17.77 -2.78
CA MET A 184 0.95 -16.96 -1.60
C MET A 184 2.09 -17.04 -0.59
N ALA A 185 2.64 -18.22 -0.31
CA ALA A 185 3.76 -18.36 0.61
C ALA A 185 5.01 -17.64 0.10
N VAL A 186 5.35 -17.82 -1.18
CA VAL A 186 6.47 -17.13 -1.84
C VAL A 186 6.25 -15.62 -1.85
N GLY A 187 5.04 -15.15 -2.18
CA GLY A 187 4.73 -13.72 -2.22
C GLY A 187 4.65 -13.09 -0.83
N CYS A 188 4.12 -13.78 0.18
CA CYS A 188 4.19 -13.36 1.57
C CYS A 188 5.65 -13.26 2.04
N LEU A 189 6.48 -14.26 1.71
CA LEU A 189 7.91 -14.21 2.01
C LEU A 189 8.56 -13.02 1.29
N TYR A 190 8.27 -12.81 0.01
CA TYR A 190 8.76 -11.68 -0.77
C TYR A 190 8.39 -10.34 -0.14
N LEU A 191 7.12 -10.15 0.25
CA LEU A 191 6.63 -8.93 0.91
C LEU A 191 7.23 -8.74 2.31
N LEU A 192 7.57 -9.82 3.03
CA LEU A 192 8.32 -9.75 4.29
C LEU A 192 9.79 -9.42 4.06
N THR A 193 10.42 -9.97 3.01
CA THR A 193 11.83 -9.70 2.65
C THR A 193 12.03 -8.29 2.11
N LEU A 194 11.04 -7.76 1.39
CA LEU A 194 11.00 -6.39 0.88
C LEU A 194 10.82 -5.34 2.00
N LEU A 195 10.56 -5.81 3.23
CA LEU A 195 10.57 -5.02 4.46
C LEU A 195 11.83 -5.32 5.32
N ARG A 196 12.98 -5.53 4.68
CA ARG A 196 14.26 -5.73 5.36
C ARG A 196 15.33 -4.82 4.77
N GLY A 197 15.66 -3.76 5.52
CA GLY A 197 16.80 -2.88 5.25
C GLY A 197 16.44 -1.64 4.43
N ASP A 198 15.71 -0.68 5.04
CA ASP A 198 16.07 0.76 4.96
C ASP A 198 14.98 1.76 5.42
N THR A 199 14.08 1.37 6.34
CA THR A 199 13.46 2.39 7.23
C THR A 199 13.53 1.99 8.69
N LYS A 200 14.61 2.43 9.35
CA LYS A 200 14.63 2.67 10.80
C LYS A 200 13.91 3.99 11.07
N VAL A 201 12.72 3.94 11.63
CA VAL A 201 12.17 5.08 12.37
C VAL A 201 12.50 4.84 13.83
N TRP A 202 13.52 5.54 14.32
CA TRP A 202 13.74 5.72 15.74
C TRP A 202 12.87 6.91 16.18
N GLY A 203 11.86 6.64 17.00
CA GLY A 203 11.23 7.65 17.85
C GLY A 203 11.93 7.67 19.21
N PRO A 204 11.89 8.80 19.94
CA PRO A 204 12.71 9.02 21.12
C PRO A 204 12.34 8.00 22.21
N ARG A 205 13.30 7.15 22.59
CA ARG A 205 13.23 6.44 23.86
C ARG A 205 14.10 7.21 24.85
N GLU A 206 13.38 7.80 25.80
CA GLU A 206 13.85 8.21 27.12
C GLU A 206 14.57 9.56 27.15
N GLN A 207 13.80 10.59 27.53
CA GLN A 207 14.32 11.84 28.07
C GLN A 207 14.10 11.80 29.59
N LYS A 208 15.16 12.12 30.35
CA LYS A 208 15.10 12.14 31.81
C LYS A 208 14.28 13.38 32.21
N ILE A 209 13.10 13.15 32.77
CA ILE A 209 12.20 14.21 33.28
C ILE A 209 12.86 14.80 34.52
N GLU A 210 12.99 16.13 34.56
CA GLU A 210 13.52 16.88 35.71
C GLU A 210 12.37 17.34 36.61
N GLN A 211 12.70 17.74 37.84
CA GLN A 211 11.71 18.31 38.76
C GLN A 211 11.13 19.61 38.13
N ASP A 212 9.80 19.75 38.14
CA ASP A 212 9.01 20.87 37.58
C ASP A 212 8.73 20.86 36.06
N ASP A 213 9.01 19.76 35.35
CA ASP A 213 8.62 19.60 33.94
C ASP A 213 7.09 19.48 33.74
N VAL A 214 6.55 20.24 32.78
CA VAL A 214 5.12 20.20 32.41
C VAL A 214 4.91 19.33 31.17
N LEU A 215 4.31 18.15 31.35
CA LEU A 215 4.05 17.19 30.27
C LEU A 215 2.66 17.38 29.66
N LEU A 216 2.61 17.69 28.36
CA LEU A 216 1.37 17.75 27.57
C LEU A 216 1.08 16.37 26.96
N ALA A 217 0.25 15.58 27.63
CA ALA A 217 -0.16 14.26 27.18
C ALA A 217 -1.59 14.27 26.60
N ARG A 218 -1.79 13.66 25.43
CA ARG A 218 -3.10 13.55 24.76
C ARG A 218 -3.40 12.08 24.50
N GLY A 219 -4.49 11.59 25.05
CA GLY A 219 -4.82 10.17 24.96
C GLY A 219 -6.05 9.81 25.79
N ASP A 220 -6.26 8.50 25.92
CA ASP A 220 -7.30 7.91 26.74
C ASP A 220 -7.08 8.28 28.22
N TRP A 221 -8.09 8.88 28.84
CA TRP A 221 -8.01 9.38 30.21
C TRP A 221 -7.62 8.29 31.22
N THR A 222 -8.06 7.06 30.98
CA THR A 222 -7.75 5.91 31.85
C THR A 222 -6.26 5.63 31.88
N LYS A 223 -5.61 5.67 30.70
CA LYS A 223 -4.17 5.49 30.55
C LYS A 223 -3.38 6.69 31.05
N LEU A 224 -3.93 7.89 30.90
CA LEU A 224 -3.32 9.11 31.42
C LEU A 224 -3.38 9.17 32.95
N ASP A 225 -4.46 8.67 33.56
CA ASP A 225 -4.61 8.59 35.02
C ASP A 225 -3.73 7.49 35.63
N GLU A 226 -3.62 6.34 34.96
CA GLU A 226 -2.64 5.30 35.30
C GLU A 226 -1.21 5.84 35.24
N LEU A 227 -0.85 6.50 34.14
CA LEU A 227 0.46 7.15 33.97
C LEU A 227 0.71 8.21 35.06
N ARG A 228 -0.29 9.03 35.40
CA ARG A 228 -0.21 10.03 36.45
C ARG A 228 0.14 9.40 37.80
N LYS A 229 -0.56 8.32 38.16
CA LYS A 229 -0.36 7.61 39.43
C LYS A 229 0.98 6.86 39.46
N GLU A 230 1.35 6.21 38.37
CA GLU A 230 2.58 5.42 38.26
C GLU A 230 3.83 6.32 38.25
N ALA A 231 3.77 7.45 37.54
CA ALA A 231 4.89 8.38 37.40
C ALA A 231 4.92 9.50 38.47
N GLY A 232 4.00 9.50 39.44
CA GLY A 232 3.96 10.48 40.53
C GLY A 232 3.72 11.93 40.07
N LEU A 233 2.99 12.10 38.96
CA LEU A 233 2.75 13.42 38.37
C LEU A 233 1.61 14.13 39.09
N GLU A 234 1.82 15.41 39.42
CA GLU A 234 0.75 16.28 39.90
C GLU A 234 0.08 16.99 38.71
N VAL A 235 -1.25 17.09 38.75
CA VAL A 235 -1.97 17.89 37.76
C VAL A 235 -1.75 19.34 38.13
N ASP A 236 -0.91 20.07 37.38
CA ASP A 236 -0.73 21.51 37.57
C ASP A 236 -2.09 22.22 37.40
N PRO A 237 -2.70 22.70 38.50
CA PRO A 237 -4.07 23.17 38.51
C PRO A 237 -4.20 24.65 38.16
N GLN A 238 -3.19 25.28 37.55
CA GLN A 238 -3.31 26.68 37.09
C GLN A 238 -4.38 26.90 36.02
N PHE A 239 -5.01 25.83 35.51
CA PHE A 239 -6.30 25.88 34.84
C PHE A 239 -7.42 25.41 35.78
N LYS A 240 -7.98 26.34 36.58
CA LYS A 240 -9.19 26.09 37.37
C LYS A 240 -10.40 25.86 36.44
N LEU A 241 -10.87 24.62 36.39
CA LEU A 241 -12.27 24.28 36.14
C LEU A 241 -12.80 23.66 37.44
N GLU A 242 -13.84 24.28 37.98
CA GLU A 242 -14.46 23.97 39.26
C GLU A 242 -14.85 22.49 39.37
N GLN A 243 -14.58 21.94 40.54
CA GLN A 243 -15.00 20.60 40.96
C GLN A 243 -16.53 20.47 40.84
N GLN A 244 -16.97 19.61 39.93
CA GLN A 244 -18.13 18.77 40.16
C GLN A 244 -17.68 17.32 40.08
N SER A 245 -17.99 16.58 41.14
CA SER A 245 -17.84 15.13 41.21
C SER A 245 -18.66 14.48 40.09
N PHE A 246 -18.00 14.02 39.04
CA PHE A 246 -18.63 13.16 38.05
C PHE A 246 -18.56 11.73 38.56
N GLU A 247 -19.71 11.20 38.99
CA GLU A 247 -19.91 9.75 39.10
C GLU A 247 -19.61 9.09 37.73
N GLN A 248 -19.16 7.84 37.76
CA GLN A 248 -18.79 7.03 36.60
C GLN A 248 -19.91 6.97 35.56
N VAL A 249 -19.85 7.83 34.54
CA VAL A 249 -20.71 7.78 33.36
C VAL A 249 -19.84 7.90 32.12
N ASP A 250 -19.89 6.90 31.23
CA ASP A 250 -19.16 6.90 29.95
C ASP A 250 -19.52 8.15 29.14
N GLN A 251 -18.52 8.97 28.82
CA GLN A 251 -18.66 10.23 28.09
C GLN A 251 -18.13 10.07 26.66
N VAL A 252 -18.84 10.61 25.68
CA VAL A 252 -18.53 10.52 24.25
C VAL A 252 -18.37 11.92 23.67
N LEU A 253 -17.30 12.09 22.88
CA LEU A 253 -17.05 13.30 22.11
C LEU A 253 -17.93 13.30 20.84
N THR A 254 -18.78 14.30 20.70
CA THR A 254 -19.74 14.42 19.61
C THR A 254 -19.57 15.76 18.90
N GLU A 255 -19.34 15.71 17.59
CA GLU A 255 -19.41 16.89 16.74
C GLU A 255 -20.86 17.14 16.30
N VAL A 256 -21.37 18.34 16.52
CA VAL A 256 -22.71 18.75 16.10
C VAL A 256 -22.67 20.08 15.39
N MET A 257 -23.45 20.24 14.33
CA MET A 257 -23.59 21.47 13.57
C MET A 257 -24.91 22.17 13.89
N ILE A 258 -24.91 23.49 13.98
CA ILE A 258 -26.15 24.26 14.15
C ILE A 258 -27.00 24.19 12.87
N ALA A 259 -28.21 23.64 12.99
CA ALA A 259 -29.13 23.44 11.87
C ALA A 259 -29.67 24.78 11.30
N PRO A 260 -30.04 24.85 10.00
CA PRO A 260 -30.56 26.07 9.37
C PRO A 260 -31.86 26.65 9.96
N ARG A 261 -32.63 25.88 10.73
CA ARG A 261 -33.87 26.30 11.42
C ARG A 261 -33.73 26.38 12.95
N SER A 262 -32.50 26.39 13.43
CA SER A 262 -32.17 26.27 14.84
C SER A 262 -32.58 27.51 15.66
N ARG A 263 -33.35 27.32 16.73
CA ARG A 263 -33.78 28.40 17.65
C ARG A 263 -32.66 28.94 18.54
N ILE A 264 -31.51 28.26 18.56
CA ILE A 264 -30.30 28.67 19.29
C ILE A 264 -29.36 29.54 18.44
N SER A 265 -29.66 29.72 17.14
CA SER A 265 -28.95 30.66 16.27
C SER A 265 -29.10 32.10 16.78
N GLY A 266 -28.00 32.85 16.83
CA GLY A 266 -27.93 34.23 17.31
C GLY A 266 -27.80 34.40 18.82
N ARG A 267 -27.99 33.32 19.61
CA ARG A 267 -27.80 33.34 21.07
C ARG A 267 -26.34 33.10 21.44
N THR A 268 -25.91 33.65 22.57
CA THR A 268 -24.59 33.35 23.15
C THR A 268 -24.63 32.00 23.86
N LEU A 269 -23.53 31.23 23.81
CA LEU A 269 -23.45 29.94 24.48
C LEU A 269 -23.77 30.04 25.99
N GLY A 270 -23.38 31.13 26.65
CA GLY A 270 -23.68 31.38 28.06
C GLY A 270 -25.13 31.83 28.35
N SER A 271 -25.90 32.21 27.31
CA SER A 271 -27.34 32.52 27.44
C SER A 271 -28.25 31.31 27.19
N LEU A 272 -27.66 30.22 26.68
CA LEU A 272 -28.30 28.92 26.71
C LEU A 272 -28.22 28.47 28.18
N GLY A 273 -29.34 28.50 28.90
CA GLY A 273 -29.36 28.13 30.31
C GLY A 273 -28.90 26.68 30.53
N ALA A 274 -28.78 26.27 31.79
CA ALA A 274 -28.44 24.89 32.21
C ALA A 274 -29.44 23.79 31.74
N GLY A 275 -30.30 24.09 30.76
CA GLY A 275 -31.27 23.17 30.14
C GLY A 275 -30.99 22.87 28.67
N TRP A 276 -29.95 23.42 28.04
CA TRP A 276 -29.51 22.92 26.73
C TRP A 276 -28.61 21.71 26.96
N HIS A 277 -29.21 20.51 26.88
CA HIS A 277 -28.64 19.19 27.22
C HIS A 277 -27.82 19.22 28.52
N LYS A 278 -28.50 18.94 29.64
CA LYS A 278 -27.99 19.11 31.03
C LYS A 278 -26.60 18.50 31.30
N ASN A 279 -26.21 17.49 30.53
CA ASN A 279 -24.96 16.77 30.70
C ASN A 279 -23.97 16.94 29.54
N ALA A 280 -24.25 17.85 28.59
CA ALA A 280 -23.37 18.12 27.46
C ALA A 280 -22.43 19.32 27.73
N THR A 281 -21.12 19.10 27.61
CA THR A 281 -20.10 20.15 27.77
C THR A 281 -19.51 20.54 26.43
N VAL A 282 -19.64 21.80 26.02
CA VAL A 282 -19.03 22.30 24.78
C VAL A 282 -17.54 22.58 25.00
N LEU A 283 -16.70 21.89 24.23
CA LEU A 283 -15.23 21.97 24.29
C LEU A 283 -14.65 22.97 23.27
N GLY A 284 -15.37 23.28 22.20
CA GLY A 284 -14.92 24.24 21.19
C GLY A 284 -15.93 24.47 20.07
N ILE A 285 -15.76 25.58 19.36
CA ILE A 285 -16.59 25.95 18.19
C ILE A 285 -15.68 26.07 16.97
N HIS A 286 -15.94 25.27 15.94
CA HIS A 286 -15.31 25.39 14.64
C HIS A 286 -16.20 26.19 13.68
N ARG A 287 -15.66 27.31 13.18
CA ARG A 287 -16.35 28.24 12.28
C ARG A 287 -15.44 28.57 11.11
N ARG A 288 -15.85 28.21 9.88
CA ARG A 288 -15.17 28.59 8.63
C ARG A 288 -13.65 28.32 8.65
N GLY A 289 -13.21 27.18 9.19
CA GLY A 289 -11.79 26.82 9.25
C GLY A 289 -11.02 27.35 10.48
N GLN A 290 -11.67 28.11 11.36
CA GLN A 290 -11.07 28.61 12.60
C GLN A 290 -11.67 27.88 13.81
N VAL A 291 -10.80 27.46 14.75
CA VAL A 291 -11.21 26.82 16.00
C VAL A 291 -11.21 27.87 17.11
N LEU A 292 -12.40 28.26 17.55
CA LEU A 292 -12.60 29.15 18.70
C LEU A 292 -12.56 28.30 19.97
N ARG A 293 -11.62 28.58 20.87
CA ARG A 293 -11.47 27.91 22.19
C ARG A 293 -11.57 28.87 23.37
N GLU A 294 -11.41 30.17 23.14
CA GLU A 294 -11.42 31.20 24.19
C GLU A 294 -12.79 31.86 24.29
N GLN A 295 -13.20 32.22 25.52
CA GLN A 295 -14.44 32.95 25.81
C GLN A 295 -15.71 32.34 25.17
N LEU A 296 -15.79 31.01 25.08
CA LEU A 296 -16.89 30.28 24.43
C LEU A 296 -18.28 30.73 24.91
N ARG A 297 -18.42 31.08 26.19
CA ARG A 297 -19.67 31.60 26.79
C ARG A 297 -20.18 32.90 26.14
N ALA A 298 -19.29 33.77 25.66
CA ALA A 298 -19.64 35.04 25.00
C ALA A 298 -19.84 34.91 23.48
N VAL A 299 -19.51 33.76 22.88
CA VAL A 299 -19.63 33.54 21.44
C VAL A 299 -21.09 33.37 21.05
N ARG A 300 -21.57 34.19 20.10
CA ARG A 300 -22.89 34.03 19.47
C ARG A 300 -22.84 32.91 18.43
N LEU A 301 -23.71 31.92 18.57
CA LEU A 301 -23.84 30.80 17.63
C LEU A 301 -24.45 31.26 16.31
N ARG A 302 -23.96 30.71 15.20
CA ARG A 302 -24.45 30.95 13.84
C ARG A 302 -24.79 29.61 13.19
N VAL A 303 -25.71 29.64 12.22
CA VAL A 303 -25.99 28.48 11.37
C VAL A 303 -24.70 28.01 10.70
N GLY A 304 -24.44 26.71 10.74
CA GLY A 304 -23.22 26.09 10.22
C GLY A 304 -22.00 26.14 11.14
N ASP A 305 -22.11 26.71 12.35
CA ASP A 305 -21.09 26.50 13.39
C ASP A 305 -21.08 25.02 13.80
N ILE A 306 -19.88 24.45 13.93
CA ILE A 306 -19.67 23.08 14.40
C ILE A 306 -19.21 23.14 15.86
N LEU A 307 -20.00 22.60 16.76
CA LEU A 307 -19.73 22.48 18.18
C LEU A 307 -19.12 21.11 18.45
N LEU A 308 -17.99 21.10 19.13
CA LEU A 308 -17.42 19.89 19.70
C LEU A 308 -17.91 19.77 21.14
N MET A 309 -18.65 18.70 21.46
CA MET A 309 -19.29 18.53 22.76
C MET A 309 -18.92 17.18 23.40
N LEU A 310 -18.73 17.16 24.71
CA LEU A 310 -18.64 15.94 25.51
C LEU A 310 -20.06 15.63 26.03
N THR A 311 -20.58 14.42 25.81
CA THR A 311 -21.95 14.05 26.21
C THR A 311 -21.96 12.60 26.70
N PRO A 312 -22.70 12.24 27.75
CA PRO A 312 -22.88 10.85 28.16
C PRO A 312 -23.30 9.94 26.99
N ALA A 313 -22.73 8.74 26.92
CA ALA A 313 -23.01 7.76 25.87
C ALA A 313 -24.51 7.42 25.78
N SER A 314 -25.22 7.42 26.92
CA SER A 314 -26.67 7.20 27.02
C SER A 314 -27.51 8.31 26.38
N GLU A 315 -27.02 9.55 26.38
CA GLU A 315 -27.74 10.74 25.90
C GLU A 315 -27.29 11.17 24.50
N ALA A 316 -26.21 10.56 23.97
CA ALA A 316 -25.73 10.82 22.62
C ALA A 316 -26.76 10.47 21.52
N ALA A 317 -27.68 9.53 21.81
CA ALA A 317 -28.80 9.22 20.93
C ALA A 317 -29.87 10.32 20.92
N ASP A 318 -30.12 10.98 22.06
CA ASP A 318 -31.13 12.03 22.19
C ASP A 318 -30.72 13.32 21.47
N LEU A 319 -29.41 13.57 21.33
CA LEU A 319 -28.86 14.63 20.47
C LEU A 319 -29.31 14.50 19.00
N ARG A 320 -29.62 13.28 18.52
CA ARG A 320 -30.12 13.06 17.15
C ARG A 320 -31.59 13.46 16.99
N ALA A 321 -32.36 13.48 18.08
CA ALA A 321 -33.77 13.85 18.06
C ALA A 321 -33.99 15.37 18.15
N ASP A 322 -32.95 16.15 18.50
CA ASP A 322 -33.03 17.60 18.63
C ASP A 322 -32.96 18.29 17.26
N GLY A 323 -34.08 18.83 16.79
CA GLY A 323 -34.18 19.54 15.51
C GLY A 323 -33.39 20.85 15.41
N ASN A 324 -32.70 21.29 16.48
CA ASN A 324 -31.86 22.48 16.47
C ASN A 324 -30.40 22.21 16.06
N ILE A 325 -29.97 20.95 16.01
CA ILE A 325 -28.58 20.54 15.73
C ILE A 325 -28.54 19.35 14.78
N ILE A 326 -27.44 19.20 14.04
CA ILE A 326 -27.18 18.09 13.12
C ILE A 326 -25.92 17.40 13.65
N VAL A 327 -26.04 16.17 14.12
CA VAL A 327 -24.87 15.40 14.61
C VAL A 327 -23.99 15.01 13.41
N LEU A 328 -22.72 15.43 13.43
CA LEU A 328 -21.74 15.17 12.37
C LEU A 328 -20.85 13.95 12.66
N SER A 329 -20.69 13.56 13.94
CA SER A 329 -19.84 12.43 14.31
C SER A 329 -20.57 11.10 14.15
N GLU A 330 -20.37 10.43 13.02
CA GLU A 330 -20.64 9.01 12.82
C GLU A 330 -19.61 8.17 13.60
N ARG A 331 -19.88 7.91 14.88
CA ARG A 331 -19.42 6.63 15.43
C ARG A 331 -20.46 5.61 15.00
N GLU A 332 -20.20 4.89 13.90
CA GLU A 332 -20.84 3.59 13.69
C GLU A 332 -20.60 2.82 14.99
N ALA A 333 -21.67 2.63 15.77
CA ALA A 333 -21.60 1.79 16.95
C ALA A 333 -21.00 0.45 16.51
N GLU A 334 -19.96 -0.01 17.20
CA GLU A 334 -19.42 -1.36 16.99
C GLU A 334 -20.60 -2.32 17.03
N LYS A 335 -20.95 -2.92 15.88
CA LYS A 335 -22.01 -3.92 15.82
C LYS A 335 -21.53 -5.09 16.66
N GLU A 336 -22.07 -5.24 17.87
CA GLU A 336 -21.81 -6.40 18.73
C GLU A 336 -22.04 -7.69 17.94
N MET A 337 -21.27 -8.74 18.26
CA MET A 337 -21.44 -10.07 17.69
C MET A 337 -22.78 -10.69 18.13
N GLY A 338 -23.87 -10.25 17.51
CA GLY A 338 -25.18 -10.88 17.63
C GLY A 338 -25.22 -12.22 16.88
N TRP A 339 -26.34 -12.94 16.99
CA TRP A 339 -26.57 -14.25 16.35
C TRP A 339 -26.33 -14.27 14.82
N ARG A 340 -26.40 -13.10 14.17
CA ARG A 340 -26.15 -12.91 12.73
C ARG A 340 -24.70 -13.20 12.34
N ALA A 341 -23.73 -12.89 13.21
CA ALA A 341 -22.31 -13.13 12.95
C ALA A 341 -22.00 -14.64 12.77
N PRO A 342 -22.29 -15.53 13.74
CA PRO A 342 -22.06 -16.96 13.57
C PRO A 342 -22.94 -17.56 12.46
N PHE A 343 -24.18 -17.08 12.28
CA PHE A 343 -25.03 -17.53 11.18
C PHE A 343 -24.41 -17.25 9.80
N SER A 344 -23.83 -16.05 9.60
CA SER A 344 -23.16 -15.69 8.35
C SER A 344 -21.92 -16.55 8.07
N LEU A 345 -21.14 -16.87 9.10
CA LEU A 345 -19.95 -17.73 8.99
C LEU A 345 -20.34 -19.17 8.67
N VAL A 346 -21.37 -19.71 9.33
CA VAL A 346 -21.89 -21.06 9.04
C VAL A 346 -22.46 -21.13 7.62
N THR A 347 -23.21 -20.11 7.19
CA THR A 347 -23.74 -20.05 5.83
C THR A 347 -22.60 -20.03 4.80
N MET A 348 -21.55 -19.23 5.03
CA MET A 348 -20.34 -19.26 4.21
C MET A 348 -19.71 -20.64 4.15
N ALA A 349 -19.48 -21.27 5.30
CA ALA A 349 -18.90 -22.61 5.37
C ALA A 349 -19.73 -23.61 4.56
N LEU A 350 -21.07 -23.58 4.65
CA LEU A 350 -21.95 -24.47 3.90
C LEU A 350 -21.90 -24.21 2.39
N VAL A 351 -21.91 -22.94 1.95
CA VAL A 351 -21.84 -22.56 0.54
C VAL A 351 -20.55 -23.07 -0.12
N ILE A 352 -19.47 -23.20 0.65
CA ILE A 352 -18.15 -23.67 0.22
C ILE A 352 -18.03 -25.21 0.31
N LEU A 353 -18.41 -25.78 1.45
CA LEU A 353 -18.22 -27.22 1.74
C LEU A 353 -19.11 -28.11 0.88
N VAL A 354 -20.35 -27.71 0.60
CA VAL A 354 -21.30 -28.53 -0.19
C VAL A 354 -20.82 -28.72 -1.63
N PRO A 355 -20.40 -27.67 -2.38
CA PRO A 355 -19.79 -27.86 -3.70
C PRO A 355 -18.44 -28.55 -3.65
N ALA A 356 -17.64 -28.34 -2.60
CA ALA A 356 -16.36 -29.01 -2.43
C ALA A 356 -16.50 -30.54 -2.31
N LEU A 357 -17.59 -31.02 -1.70
CA LEU A 357 -17.94 -32.44 -1.63
C LEU A 357 -18.58 -32.97 -2.94
N GLY A 358 -18.79 -32.10 -3.93
CA GLY A 358 -19.37 -32.47 -5.22
C GLY A 358 -20.89 -32.72 -5.19
N TRP A 359 -21.59 -32.34 -4.11
CA TRP A 359 -23.00 -32.66 -3.95
C TRP A 359 -23.92 -31.76 -4.79
N VAL A 360 -23.66 -30.45 -4.79
CA VAL A 360 -24.49 -29.45 -5.46
C VAL A 360 -23.59 -28.40 -6.12
N PRO A 361 -23.89 -27.95 -7.36
CA PRO A 361 -23.16 -26.86 -8.00
C PRO A 361 -23.16 -25.58 -7.17
N ILE A 362 -22.04 -24.84 -7.23
CA ILE A 362 -21.88 -23.61 -6.46
C ILE A 362 -22.89 -22.53 -6.81
N SER A 363 -23.39 -22.47 -8.04
CA SER A 363 -24.44 -21.53 -8.44
C SER A 363 -25.71 -21.68 -7.61
N ILE A 364 -26.08 -22.92 -7.26
CA ILE A 364 -27.26 -23.19 -6.43
C ILE A 364 -26.96 -22.88 -4.96
N THR A 365 -25.83 -23.36 -4.43
CA THR A 365 -25.49 -23.15 -3.01
C THR A 365 -25.29 -21.67 -2.71
N SER A 366 -24.61 -20.93 -3.59
CA SER A 366 -24.42 -19.48 -3.44
C SER A 366 -25.74 -18.71 -3.50
N LEU A 367 -26.65 -19.03 -4.41
CA LEU A 367 -27.95 -18.38 -4.48
C LEU A 367 -28.79 -18.65 -3.22
N VAL A 368 -28.84 -19.90 -2.76
CA VAL A 368 -29.54 -20.28 -1.52
C VAL A 368 -28.92 -19.59 -0.31
N GLY A 369 -27.60 -19.52 -0.24
CA GLY A 369 -26.88 -18.79 0.81
C GLY A 369 -27.20 -17.30 0.80
N ALA A 370 -27.19 -16.65 -0.37
CA ALA A 370 -27.51 -15.23 -0.51
C ALA A 370 -28.94 -14.93 -0.01
N VAL A 371 -29.90 -15.77 -0.38
CA VAL A 371 -31.27 -15.70 0.12
C VAL A 371 -31.32 -15.91 1.64
N ALA A 372 -30.64 -16.93 2.16
CA ALA A 372 -30.60 -17.22 3.58
C ALA A 372 -30.02 -16.07 4.40
N MET A 373 -28.93 -15.43 3.93
CA MET A 373 -28.32 -14.27 4.58
C MET A 373 -29.22 -13.04 4.56
N THR A 374 -29.96 -12.84 3.47
CA THR A 374 -30.93 -11.75 3.36
C THR A 374 -32.13 -11.97 4.29
N LEU A 375 -32.69 -13.19 4.32
CA LEU A 375 -33.81 -13.56 5.19
C LEU A 375 -33.43 -13.51 6.69
N ALA A 376 -32.20 -13.88 7.04
CA ALA A 376 -31.69 -13.76 8.41
C ALA A 376 -31.43 -12.30 8.84
N GLY A 377 -31.56 -11.34 7.92
CA GLY A 377 -31.31 -9.92 8.17
C GLY A 377 -29.82 -9.59 8.33
N CYS A 378 -28.91 -10.40 7.76
CA CYS A 378 -27.49 -10.05 7.65
C CYS A 378 -27.31 -8.91 6.65
N LEU A 379 -28.13 -8.85 5.60
CA LEU A 379 -28.23 -7.76 4.63
C LEU A 379 -29.71 -7.39 4.44
N LYS A 380 -30.06 -6.10 4.42
CA LYS A 380 -31.45 -5.70 4.16
C LYS A 380 -31.75 -5.92 2.68
N ALA A 381 -33.02 -6.22 2.36
CA ALA A 381 -33.44 -6.48 0.99
C ALA A 381 -33.13 -5.30 0.03
N ASP A 382 -33.24 -4.07 0.51
CA ASP A 382 -32.92 -2.87 -0.27
C ASP A 382 -31.41 -2.77 -0.58
N ASP A 383 -30.56 -3.20 0.36
CA ASP A 383 -29.10 -3.16 0.22
C ASP A 383 -28.56 -4.30 -0.67
N VAL A 384 -29.38 -5.30 -1.02
CA VAL A 384 -28.97 -6.45 -1.87
C VAL A 384 -28.55 -5.96 -3.26
N TYR A 385 -29.33 -5.08 -3.86
CA TYR A 385 -29.05 -4.57 -5.20
C TYR A 385 -27.81 -3.69 -5.24
N ASP A 386 -27.58 -2.91 -4.17
CA ASP A 386 -26.43 -2.03 -4.02
C ASP A 386 -25.14 -2.81 -3.73
N ALA A 387 -25.26 -3.99 -3.11
CA ALA A 387 -24.12 -4.87 -2.86
C ALA A 387 -23.54 -5.50 -4.13
N ILE A 388 -24.35 -5.65 -5.19
CA ILE A 388 -23.93 -6.29 -6.44
C ILE A 388 -23.19 -5.28 -7.33
N ASP A 389 -21.94 -5.59 -7.69
CA ASP A 389 -21.23 -4.82 -8.71
C ASP A 389 -21.74 -5.18 -10.11
N TRP A 390 -22.77 -4.46 -10.53
CA TRP A 390 -23.38 -4.61 -11.86
C TRP A 390 -22.40 -4.45 -13.01
N ARG A 391 -21.28 -3.74 -12.82
CA ARG A 391 -20.29 -3.57 -13.89
C ARG A 391 -19.62 -4.90 -14.22
N ILE A 392 -19.28 -5.68 -13.19
CA ILE A 392 -18.66 -7.00 -13.35
C ILE A 392 -19.67 -7.99 -13.93
N ILE A 393 -20.93 -7.95 -13.47
CA ILE A 393 -21.99 -8.82 -14.00
C ILE A 393 -22.24 -8.57 -15.49
N ILE A 394 -22.37 -7.30 -15.89
CA ILE A 394 -22.56 -6.91 -17.30
C ILE A 394 -21.32 -7.27 -18.13
N LEU A 395 -20.12 -7.07 -17.58
CA LEU A 395 -18.87 -7.44 -18.25
C LEU A 395 -18.80 -8.95 -18.55
N MET A 396 -19.06 -9.78 -17.54
CA MET A 396 -19.04 -11.24 -17.68
C MET A 396 -20.10 -11.70 -18.68
N ALA A 397 -21.34 -11.25 -18.52
CA ALA A 397 -22.44 -11.63 -19.40
C ALA A 397 -22.25 -11.14 -20.85
N GLY A 398 -21.76 -9.90 -21.02
CA GLY A 398 -21.61 -9.27 -22.33
C GLY A 398 -20.42 -9.75 -23.15
N LEU A 399 -19.34 -10.21 -22.50
CA LEU A 399 -18.16 -10.72 -23.19
C LEU A 399 -18.14 -12.25 -23.38
N LEU A 400 -18.97 -13.01 -22.67
CA LEU A 400 -19.10 -14.47 -22.91
C LEU A 400 -19.38 -14.79 -24.40
N PRO A 401 -20.29 -14.09 -25.10
CA PRO A 401 -20.52 -14.25 -26.54
C PRO A 401 -19.31 -14.00 -27.43
N LEU A 402 -18.36 -13.16 -27.01
CA LEU A 402 -17.12 -12.97 -27.77
C LEU A 402 -16.28 -14.25 -27.77
N GLY A 403 -16.22 -14.98 -26.65
CA GLY A 403 -15.54 -16.27 -26.56
C GLY A 403 -16.19 -17.32 -27.48
N LEU A 404 -17.52 -17.38 -27.51
CA LEU A 404 -18.27 -18.24 -28.42
C LEU A 404 -17.98 -17.90 -29.89
N ALA A 405 -18.10 -16.62 -30.26
CA ALA A 405 -17.80 -16.14 -31.61
C ALA A 405 -16.36 -16.47 -32.03
N MET A 406 -15.38 -16.32 -31.12
CA MET A 406 -13.99 -16.68 -31.39
C MET A 406 -13.79 -18.18 -31.67
N SER A 407 -14.56 -19.04 -31.00
CA SER A 407 -14.51 -20.50 -31.19
C SER A 407 -15.25 -20.95 -32.45
N GLU A 408 -16.47 -20.46 -32.66
CA GLU A 408 -17.33 -20.88 -33.78
C GLU A 408 -16.81 -20.41 -35.14
N THR A 409 -16.29 -19.17 -35.21
CA THR A 409 -15.70 -18.63 -36.46
C THR A 409 -14.32 -19.21 -36.79
N GLY A 410 -13.69 -19.93 -35.86
CA GLY A 410 -12.30 -20.39 -35.99
C GLY A 410 -11.25 -19.28 -35.84
N ALA A 411 -11.64 -18.10 -35.35
CA ALA A 411 -10.73 -16.97 -35.13
C ALA A 411 -9.66 -17.31 -34.07
N ALA A 412 -10.01 -18.07 -33.04
CA ALA A 412 -9.06 -18.55 -32.05
C ALA A 412 -7.99 -19.47 -32.68
N GLN A 413 -8.39 -20.41 -33.54
CA GLN A 413 -7.46 -21.25 -34.31
C GLN A 413 -6.52 -20.42 -35.18
N PHE A 414 -7.07 -19.45 -35.92
CA PHE A 414 -6.29 -18.57 -36.78
C PHE A 414 -5.22 -17.78 -35.99
N LEU A 415 -5.56 -17.23 -34.82
CA LEU A 415 -4.59 -16.55 -33.97
C LEU A 415 -3.44 -17.47 -33.57
N VAL A 416 -3.72 -18.68 -33.12
CA VAL A 416 -2.67 -19.61 -32.68
C VAL A 416 -1.79 -20.03 -33.86
N GLU A 417 -2.38 -20.37 -35.02
CA GLU A 417 -1.61 -20.78 -36.21
C GLU A 417 -0.62 -19.69 -36.67
N ASN A 418 -1.01 -18.41 -36.57
CA ASN A 418 -0.19 -17.30 -37.04
C ASN A 418 0.73 -16.68 -35.96
N THR A 419 0.43 -16.88 -34.68
CA THR A 419 1.22 -16.29 -33.57
C THR A 419 2.05 -17.35 -32.85
N VAL A 420 1.40 -18.43 -32.43
CA VAL A 420 2.00 -19.53 -31.65
C VAL A 420 2.61 -20.59 -32.57
N GLY A 421 2.18 -20.70 -33.83
CA GLY A 421 2.79 -21.56 -34.84
C GLY A 421 4.30 -21.30 -35.04
N LEU A 422 4.73 -20.05 -34.83
CA LEU A 422 6.14 -19.64 -34.84
C LEU A 422 6.96 -20.22 -33.67
N VAL A 423 6.30 -20.54 -32.55
CA VAL A 423 6.92 -20.98 -31.30
C VAL A 423 6.65 -22.47 -31.01
N LYS A 424 5.80 -23.13 -31.82
CA LYS A 424 5.41 -24.54 -31.66
C LYS A 424 6.61 -25.49 -31.66
N SER A 425 7.69 -25.14 -32.37
CA SER A 425 8.95 -25.90 -32.41
C SER A 425 9.67 -25.97 -31.06
N PHE A 426 9.41 -25.05 -30.13
CA PHE A 426 10.06 -24.99 -28.81
C PHE A 426 9.31 -25.80 -27.73
N GLY A 427 8.19 -26.44 -28.08
CA GLY A 427 7.45 -27.35 -27.21
C GLY A 427 6.36 -26.71 -26.35
N PRO A 428 5.53 -27.54 -25.66
CA PRO A 428 4.35 -27.06 -24.90
C PRO A 428 4.66 -26.10 -23.75
N LEU A 429 5.80 -26.26 -23.07
CA LEU A 429 6.20 -25.40 -21.95
C LEU A 429 6.52 -23.97 -22.40
N THR A 430 7.18 -23.80 -23.53
CA THR A 430 7.48 -22.46 -24.06
C THR A 430 6.21 -21.74 -24.47
N VAL A 431 5.28 -22.44 -25.10
CA VAL A 431 3.98 -21.86 -25.47
C VAL A 431 3.17 -21.47 -24.23
N LEU A 432 3.17 -22.32 -23.20
CA LEU A 432 2.55 -22.01 -21.92
C LEU A 432 3.17 -20.75 -21.27
N ALA A 433 4.50 -20.63 -21.28
CA ALA A 433 5.20 -19.46 -20.76
C ALA A 433 4.85 -18.18 -21.54
N VAL A 434 4.74 -18.26 -22.88
CA VAL A 434 4.30 -17.13 -23.71
C VAL A 434 2.87 -16.70 -23.38
N VAL A 435 1.94 -17.66 -23.22
CA VAL A 435 0.55 -17.35 -22.83
C VAL A 435 0.51 -16.71 -21.43
N TYR A 436 1.30 -17.23 -20.49
CA TYR A 436 1.43 -16.66 -19.14
C TYR A 436 1.98 -15.22 -19.17
N LEU A 437 3.06 -14.97 -19.93
CA LEU A 437 3.65 -13.63 -20.07
C LEU A 437 2.71 -12.66 -20.76
N MET A 438 2.01 -13.11 -21.81
CA MET A 438 0.99 -12.32 -22.49
C MET A 438 -0.14 -11.96 -21.53
N ALA A 439 -0.58 -12.89 -20.69
CA ALA A 439 -1.58 -12.66 -19.66
C ALA A 439 -1.11 -11.62 -18.63
N LEU A 440 0.12 -11.78 -18.13
CA LEU A 440 0.73 -10.88 -17.16
C LEU A 440 0.87 -9.45 -17.70
N ILE A 441 1.27 -9.29 -18.96
CA ILE A 441 1.37 -7.97 -19.60
C ILE A 441 -0.01 -7.37 -19.83
N LEU A 442 -0.95 -8.12 -20.42
CA LEU A 442 -2.26 -7.58 -20.75
C LEU A 442 -3.03 -7.15 -19.51
N THR A 443 -2.94 -7.92 -18.41
CA THR A 443 -3.66 -7.63 -17.16
C THR A 443 -3.15 -6.37 -16.43
N GLU A 444 -2.01 -5.81 -16.83
CA GLU A 444 -1.53 -4.52 -16.31
C GLU A 444 -2.13 -3.32 -17.08
N PHE A 445 -2.65 -3.55 -18.28
CA PHE A 445 -3.28 -2.51 -19.11
C PHE A 445 -4.81 -2.60 -19.13
N MET A 446 -5.40 -3.73 -18.76
CA MET A 446 -6.86 -3.92 -18.72
C MET A 446 -7.28 -4.65 -17.46
N SER A 447 -8.58 -4.74 -17.20
CA SER A 447 -9.08 -5.49 -16.04
C SER A 447 -8.79 -6.99 -16.15
N ASN A 448 -8.53 -7.63 -15.01
CA ASN A 448 -8.29 -9.09 -14.93
C ASN A 448 -9.40 -9.92 -15.59
N ALA A 449 -10.65 -9.47 -15.46
CA ALA A 449 -11.80 -10.12 -16.09
C ALA A 449 -11.73 -10.01 -17.63
N ALA A 450 -11.39 -8.84 -18.18
CA ALA A 450 -11.23 -8.67 -19.62
C ALA A 450 -10.08 -9.53 -20.17
N ALA A 451 -8.93 -9.55 -19.48
CA ALA A 451 -7.80 -10.40 -19.86
C ALA A 451 -8.19 -11.88 -19.87
N ALA A 452 -8.88 -12.37 -18.83
CA ALA A 452 -9.35 -13.74 -18.76
C ALA A 452 -10.31 -14.13 -19.91
N VAL A 453 -11.22 -13.24 -20.30
CA VAL A 453 -12.16 -13.54 -21.41
C VAL A 453 -11.43 -13.72 -22.74
N LEU A 454 -10.42 -12.90 -22.99
CA LEU A 454 -9.67 -12.96 -24.24
C LEU A 454 -8.72 -14.15 -24.29
N LEU A 455 -8.05 -14.44 -23.17
CA LEU A 455 -6.96 -15.39 -23.12
C LEU A 455 -7.43 -16.83 -22.90
N THR A 456 -8.60 -17.04 -22.30
CA THR A 456 -9.16 -18.38 -22.08
C THR A 456 -9.42 -19.12 -23.39
N PRO A 457 -10.10 -18.54 -24.40
CA PRO A 457 -10.30 -19.20 -25.68
C PRO A 457 -9.00 -19.47 -26.44
N ILE A 458 -8.02 -18.56 -26.30
CA ILE A 458 -6.69 -18.71 -26.90
C ILE A 458 -5.96 -19.89 -26.25
N GLY A 459 -5.96 -19.97 -24.91
CA GLY A 459 -5.35 -21.08 -24.16
C GLY A 459 -5.98 -22.43 -24.49
N MET A 460 -7.32 -22.51 -24.51
CA MET A 460 -8.07 -23.71 -24.89
C MET A 460 -7.71 -24.19 -26.30
N SER A 461 -7.76 -23.27 -27.27
CA SER A 461 -7.50 -23.59 -28.68
C SER A 461 -6.05 -24.03 -28.88
N THR A 462 -5.11 -23.35 -28.22
CA THR A 462 -3.68 -23.67 -28.26
C THR A 462 -3.42 -25.09 -27.76
N ALA A 463 -3.94 -25.45 -26.60
CA ALA A 463 -3.79 -26.78 -26.04
C ALA A 463 -4.35 -27.87 -26.97
N LYS A 464 -5.55 -27.63 -27.52
CA LYS A 464 -6.21 -28.54 -28.47
C LYS A 464 -5.39 -28.77 -29.74
N MET A 465 -4.79 -27.72 -30.30
CA MET A 465 -3.90 -27.82 -31.48
C MET A 465 -2.58 -28.53 -31.20
N MET A 466 -2.10 -28.47 -29.96
CA MET A 466 -0.89 -29.16 -29.53
C MET A 466 -1.15 -30.60 -29.08
N GLY A 467 -2.42 -31.00 -28.96
CA GLY A 467 -2.79 -32.32 -28.45
C GLY A 467 -2.43 -32.53 -26.98
N VAL A 468 -2.36 -31.45 -26.21
CA VAL A 468 -2.07 -31.46 -24.77
C VAL A 468 -3.30 -31.07 -23.96
N ASP A 469 -3.27 -31.38 -22.68
CA ASP A 469 -4.32 -30.99 -21.75
C ASP A 469 -4.44 -29.45 -21.65
N PRO A 470 -5.66 -28.87 -21.73
CA PRO A 470 -5.86 -27.41 -21.65
C PRO A 470 -5.75 -26.84 -20.23
N THR A 471 -5.90 -27.66 -19.18
CA THR A 471 -5.92 -27.21 -17.78
C THR A 471 -4.72 -26.34 -17.39
N PRO A 472 -3.46 -26.68 -17.75
CA PRO A 472 -2.30 -25.83 -17.43
C PRO A 472 -2.37 -24.45 -18.05
N PHE A 473 -2.87 -24.32 -19.28
CA PHE A 473 -3.02 -23.02 -19.97
C PHE A 473 -4.07 -22.16 -19.27
N LEU A 474 -5.18 -22.75 -18.88
CA LEU A 474 -6.23 -22.07 -18.15
C LEU A 474 -5.77 -21.62 -16.76
N ILE A 475 -5.04 -22.48 -16.04
CA ILE A 475 -4.42 -22.13 -14.75
C ILE A 475 -3.39 -21.01 -14.93
N ALA A 476 -2.60 -21.03 -16.01
CA ALA A 476 -1.67 -19.95 -16.31
C ALA A 476 -2.41 -18.62 -16.53
N VAL A 477 -3.53 -18.63 -17.25
CA VAL A 477 -4.37 -17.43 -17.45
C VAL A 477 -4.96 -16.93 -16.14
N THR A 478 -5.50 -17.80 -15.27
CA THR A 478 -6.10 -17.38 -13.99
C THR A 478 -5.07 -16.79 -13.03
N PHE A 479 -3.90 -17.43 -12.91
CA PHE A 479 -2.82 -16.96 -12.03
C PHE A 479 -2.19 -15.67 -12.55
N ALA A 480 -1.89 -15.59 -13.85
CA ALA A 480 -1.32 -14.38 -14.44
C ALA A 480 -2.29 -13.21 -14.34
N ALA A 481 -3.57 -13.42 -14.68
CA ALA A 481 -4.58 -12.39 -14.53
C ALA A 481 -4.71 -11.92 -13.08
N SER A 482 -4.54 -12.79 -12.09
CA SER A 482 -4.72 -12.44 -10.67
C SER A 482 -3.44 -11.92 -9.97
N THR A 483 -2.34 -11.76 -10.70
CA THR A 483 -1.04 -11.30 -10.16
C THR A 483 -0.61 -9.95 -10.76
N SER A 484 -1.58 -9.07 -11.04
CA SER A 484 -1.35 -7.69 -11.48
C SER A 484 -0.77 -6.85 -10.34
N PHE A 485 0.54 -6.89 -10.13
CA PHE A 485 1.21 -6.17 -9.05
C PHE A 485 1.98 -4.93 -9.51
N ALA A 486 2.18 -4.74 -10.82
CA ALA A 486 3.04 -3.67 -11.31
C ALA A 486 2.35 -2.31 -11.29
N THR A 487 1.01 -2.28 -11.43
CA THR A 487 0.26 -1.04 -11.56
C THR A 487 -0.91 -0.92 -10.57
N PRO A 488 -1.28 0.32 -10.19
CA PRO A 488 -2.49 0.58 -9.41
C PRO A 488 -3.79 0.40 -10.20
N VAL A 489 -3.70 0.33 -11.54
CA VAL A 489 -4.86 0.30 -12.44
C VAL A 489 -5.22 -1.12 -12.86
N GLY A 490 -4.23 -2.00 -13.04
CA GLY A 490 -4.44 -3.38 -13.47
C GLY A 490 -5.38 -4.18 -12.57
N TYR A 491 -5.52 -3.80 -11.29
CA TYR A 491 -6.49 -4.41 -10.40
C TYR A 491 -7.19 -3.45 -9.44
N GLN A 492 -8.51 -3.65 -9.25
CA GLN A 492 -9.36 -2.75 -8.48
C GLN A 492 -8.92 -2.61 -7.01
N THR A 493 -8.39 -3.68 -6.39
CA THR A 493 -7.86 -3.60 -5.02
C THR A 493 -6.62 -2.74 -4.93
N ASN A 494 -5.76 -2.76 -5.96
CA ASN A 494 -4.59 -1.90 -6.04
C ASN A 494 -5.01 -0.43 -6.12
N THR A 495 -6.08 -0.13 -6.87
CA THR A 495 -6.63 1.23 -6.96
C THR A 495 -7.17 1.73 -5.62
N MET A 496 -7.87 0.87 -4.87
CA MET A 496 -8.39 1.25 -3.55
C MET A 496 -7.27 1.57 -2.56
N VAL A 497 -6.23 0.74 -2.51
CA VAL A 497 -5.10 0.99 -1.61
C VAL A 497 -4.19 2.11 -2.11
N TYR A 498 -4.11 2.35 -3.42
CA TYR A 498 -3.45 3.51 -4.02
C TYR A 498 -3.99 4.82 -3.45
N GLY A 499 -5.32 4.98 -3.46
CA GLY A 499 -5.99 6.14 -2.89
C GLY A 499 -5.87 6.22 -1.36
N ALA A 500 -6.19 5.13 -0.66
CA ALA A 500 -6.20 5.09 0.81
C ALA A 500 -4.81 5.24 1.44
N GLY A 501 -3.77 4.73 0.77
CA GLY A 501 -2.38 4.77 1.26
C GLY A 501 -1.59 5.98 0.79
N GLY A 502 -2.13 6.80 -0.11
CA GLY A 502 -1.44 7.97 -0.67
C GLY A 502 -0.20 7.62 -1.49
N TYR A 503 -0.20 6.45 -2.14
CA TYR A 503 0.94 5.98 -2.94
C TYR A 503 1.07 6.74 -4.26
N ARG A 504 2.25 6.69 -4.85
CA ARG A 504 2.47 7.09 -6.25
C ARG A 504 2.46 5.86 -7.14
N PHE A 505 2.16 6.05 -8.41
CA PHE A 505 2.14 4.97 -9.40
C PHE A 505 3.44 4.16 -9.40
N ILE A 506 4.59 4.85 -9.32
CA ILE A 506 5.91 4.23 -9.30
C ILE A 506 6.16 3.37 -8.05
N ASP A 507 5.43 3.60 -6.95
CA ASP A 507 5.63 2.84 -5.72
C ASP A 507 5.16 1.38 -5.91
N PHE A 508 4.15 1.11 -6.73
CA PHE A 508 3.73 -0.25 -7.12
C PHE A 508 4.80 -0.96 -7.95
N LEU A 509 5.35 -0.27 -8.97
CA LEU A 509 6.41 -0.81 -9.81
C LEU A 509 7.68 -1.11 -8.99
N LYS A 510 8.01 -0.25 -8.03
CA LYS A 510 9.13 -0.47 -7.10
C LYS A 510 8.93 -1.74 -6.27
N VAL A 511 7.74 -2.02 -5.78
CA VAL A 511 7.50 -3.27 -5.03
C VAL A 511 7.75 -4.49 -5.90
N VAL A 512 7.45 -4.44 -7.20
CA VAL A 512 7.75 -5.55 -8.13
C VAL A 512 9.23 -5.63 -8.50
N VAL A 513 9.92 -4.49 -8.60
CA VAL A 513 11.33 -4.40 -9.08
C VAL A 513 12.37 -4.43 -7.95
N ALA A 514 12.00 -4.26 -6.68
CA ALA A 514 12.92 -4.08 -5.55
C ALA A 514 13.75 -5.32 -5.13
N SER A 515 13.93 -6.30 -6.00
CA SER A 515 15.09 -7.23 -5.93
C SER A 515 16.40 -6.57 -6.39
N ALA A 516 16.37 -5.31 -6.84
CA ALA A 516 17.56 -4.53 -7.18
C ALA A 516 17.41 -3.07 -6.68
N ALA A 517 17.63 -2.82 -5.39
CA ALA A 517 18.10 -1.49 -5.01
C ALA A 517 19.51 -1.35 -5.62
N PRO A 518 19.74 -0.43 -6.57
CA PRO A 518 21.08 -0.29 -7.12
C PRO A 518 22.00 0.18 -5.99
N ALA A 519 23.13 -0.51 -5.83
CA ALA A 519 24.27 0.08 -5.14
C ALA A 519 24.49 1.49 -5.69
N LEU A 520 24.81 2.45 -4.81
CA LEU A 520 25.10 3.83 -5.23
C LEU A 520 26.12 3.77 -6.38
N ASP A 521 25.78 4.40 -7.51
CA ASP A 521 26.67 4.45 -8.68
C ASP A 521 28.03 5.02 -8.25
N PRO A 522 29.16 4.32 -8.49
CA PRO A 522 30.49 4.79 -8.12
C PRO A 522 30.80 6.21 -8.62
N GLU A 523 30.26 6.60 -9.78
CA GLU A 523 30.46 7.95 -10.32
C GLU A 523 29.71 9.02 -9.49
N VAL A 524 28.50 8.69 -8.99
CA VAL A 524 27.72 9.57 -8.11
C VAL A 524 28.43 9.72 -6.76
N PHE A 525 28.93 8.62 -6.19
CA PHE A 525 29.72 8.65 -4.96
C PHE A 525 30.92 9.60 -5.09
N GLN A 526 31.70 9.45 -6.16
CA GLN A 526 32.86 10.29 -6.41
C GLN A 526 32.46 11.76 -6.61
N ALA A 527 31.39 12.04 -7.36
CA ALA A 527 30.91 13.40 -7.58
C ALA A 527 30.49 14.11 -6.27
N VAL A 528 29.90 13.37 -5.34
CA VAL A 528 29.52 13.88 -4.00
C VAL A 528 30.75 14.15 -3.15
N GLN A 529 31.73 13.25 -3.12
CA GLN A 529 33.02 13.45 -2.43
C GLN A 529 33.82 14.62 -3.00
N ASP A 530 33.88 14.75 -4.33
CA ASP A 530 34.54 15.86 -5.01
C ASP A 530 33.84 17.20 -4.73
N SER A 531 32.51 17.19 -4.62
CA SER A 531 31.76 18.39 -4.28
C SER A 531 31.98 18.82 -2.83
N PHE A 532 32.00 17.85 -1.89
CA PHE A 532 32.31 18.08 -0.48
C PHE A 532 33.72 18.66 -0.29
N SER A 533 34.72 18.10 -0.97
CA SER A 533 36.12 18.57 -0.87
C SER A 533 36.34 19.97 -1.45
N ARG A 534 35.53 20.42 -2.43
CA ARG A 534 35.58 21.79 -2.96
C ARG A 534 35.04 22.84 -2.00
N GLN A 535 34.21 22.46 -1.02
CA GLN A 535 33.66 23.40 -0.05
C GLN A 535 34.70 23.76 1.02
N GLN A 536 35.46 24.84 0.77
CA GLN A 536 36.46 25.35 1.73
C GLN A 536 35.87 25.58 3.13
N ALA A 537 34.59 25.95 3.23
CA ALA A 537 33.92 26.13 4.50
C ALA A 537 33.79 24.84 5.34
N MET A 538 33.60 23.67 4.71
CA MET A 538 33.58 22.37 5.40
C MET A 538 34.98 22.01 5.92
N SER A 539 36.01 22.32 5.14
CA SER A 539 37.41 22.14 5.55
C SER A 539 37.78 23.04 6.73
N LEU A 540 37.33 24.30 6.74
CA LEU A 540 37.56 25.27 7.83
C LEU A 540 37.02 24.79 9.18
N ILE A 541 35.84 24.15 9.18
CA ILE A 541 35.24 23.60 10.40
C ILE A 541 35.73 22.18 10.72
N ARG A 542 36.57 21.58 9.85
CA ARG A 542 37.15 20.22 9.96
C ARG A 542 36.11 19.10 9.82
N ALA A 543 35.05 19.32 9.05
CA ALA A 543 34.03 18.31 8.80
C ALA A 543 34.52 17.20 7.85
N THR A 544 34.08 15.96 8.06
CA THR A 544 34.32 14.80 7.21
C THR A 544 33.00 14.14 6.82
N MET A 545 32.97 13.37 5.74
CA MET A 545 31.76 12.71 5.24
C MET A 545 31.98 11.19 5.17
N PRO A 546 31.84 10.48 6.31
CA PRO A 546 32.16 9.05 6.39
C PRO A 546 31.18 8.13 5.66
N LEU A 547 29.92 8.55 5.48
CA LEU A 547 28.88 7.73 4.86
C LEU A 547 28.19 8.50 3.72
N VAL A 548 28.13 7.87 2.55
CA VAL A 548 27.37 8.34 1.39
C VAL A 548 26.66 7.15 0.76
N GLU A 549 25.34 7.17 0.80
CA GLU A 549 24.46 6.17 0.21
C GLU A 549 23.35 6.88 -0.59
N THR A 550 22.60 6.13 -1.39
CA THR A 550 21.50 6.68 -2.18
C THR A 550 20.42 7.24 -1.25
N GLY A 551 20.29 8.56 -1.21
CA GLY A 551 19.32 9.27 -0.37
C GLY A 551 19.73 9.45 1.10
N LEU A 552 20.95 9.08 1.50
CA LEU A 552 21.45 9.19 2.88
C LEU A 552 22.92 9.62 2.91
N VAL A 553 23.24 10.64 3.71
CA VAL A 553 24.61 11.11 3.92
C VAL A 553 24.84 11.42 5.39
N GLU A 554 26.02 11.06 5.90
CA GLU A 554 26.47 11.48 7.23
C GLU A 554 27.69 12.38 7.13
N ILE A 555 27.64 13.51 7.85
CA ILE A 555 28.75 14.45 8.03
C ILE A 555 29.15 14.45 9.50
N HIS A 556 30.41 14.18 9.77
CA HIS A 556 31.01 14.20 11.10
C HIS A 556 31.79 15.49 11.31
N LEU A 557 31.62 16.12 12.46
CA LEU A 557 32.25 17.39 12.82
C LEU A 557 32.92 17.26 14.21
N PRO A 558 34.26 17.30 14.31
CA PRO A 558 34.94 17.26 15.59
C PRO A 558 34.71 18.56 16.39
N HIS A 559 34.61 18.45 17.71
CA HIS A 559 34.50 19.62 18.59
C HIS A 559 35.85 20.30 18.81
N TRP A 560 35.94 21.62 18.62
CA TRP A 560 37.14 22.42 18.89
C TRP A 560 36.79 23.89 19.19
N GLU A 561 37.71 24.66 19.76
CA GLU A 561 37.40 26.00 20.31
C GLU A 561 36.87 27.00 19.29
N GLY A 562 37.34 26.99 18.04
CA GLY A 562 36.96 28.00 17.04
C GLY A 562 35.57 27.83 16.43
N ILE A 563 34.80 26.80 16.81
CA ILE A 563 33.39 26.64 16.43
C ILE A 563 32.43 26.88 17.60
N GLN A 564 32.94 27.30 18.77
CA GLN A 564 32.14 27.52 19.98
C GLN A 564 31.54 28.93 20.04
N GLN A 565 30.47 29.08 20.80
CA GLN A 565 29.90 30.38 21.23
C GLN A 565 30.32 30.75 22.67
N GLN A 566 29.86 31.89 23.18
CA GLN A 566 30.16 32.47 24.51
C GLN A 566 29.93 31.56 25.73
N HIS A 567 29.32 30.38 25.55
CA HIS A 567 29.04 29.40 26.59
C HIS A 567 29.62 27.99 26.30
N GLY A 568 30.56 27.88 25.36
CA GLY A 568 31.27 26.62 25.06
C GLY A 568 30.45 25.59 24.25
N PHE A 569 29.25 25.95 23.80
CA PHE A 569 28.45 25.14 22.86
C PHE A 569 28.88 25.41 21.42
N VAL A 570 28.69 24.44 20.52
CA VAL A 570 28.88 24.68 19.09
C VAL A 570 27.92 25.75 18.60
N HIS A 571 28.43 26.70 17.82
CA HIS A 571 27.67 27.81 17.28
C HIS A 571 26.51 27.29 16.40
N GLY A 572 25.30 27.82 16.61
CA GLY A 572 24.10 27.36 15.89
C GLY A 572 24.21 27.48 14.37
N GLY A 573 24.96 28.47 13.88
CA GLY A 573 25.28 28.60 12.45
C GLY A 573 26.13 27.44 11.91
N VAL A 574 27.05 26.88 12.70
CA VAL A 574 27.85 25.71 12.30
C VAL A 574 26.98 24.45 12.29
N VAL A 575 26.08 24.30 13.26
CA VAL A 575 25.07 23.22 13.30
C VAL A 575 24.17 23.27 12.06
N GLY A 576 23.68 24.45 11.70
CA GLY A 576 22.89 24.65 10.49
C GLY A 576 23.67 24.34 9.21
N MET A 577 24.95 24.72 9.17
CA MET A 577 25.82 24.48 8.02
C MET A 577 26.05 22.99 7.73
N ILE A 578 26.34 22.18 8.75
CA ILE A 578 26.51 20.72 8.57
C ILE A 578 25.17 20.04 8.24
N ALA A 579 24.05 20.52 8.78
CA ALA A 579 22.72 20.02 8.48
C ALA A 579 22.33 20.30 7.01
N ASP A 580 22.49 21.55 6.55
CA ASP A 580 22.24 22.00 5.16
C ASP A 580 23.04 21.18 4.15
N SER A 581 24.31 20.89 4.49
CA SER A 581 25.18 20.10 3.64
C SER A 581 24.81 18.62 3.62
N ALA A 582 24.47 18.02 4.77
CA ALA A 582 24.05 16.63 4.83
C ALA A 582 22.75 16.41 4.04
N GLY A 583 21.78 17.32 4.18
CA GLY A 583 20.56 17.32 3.35
C GLY A 583 20.86 17.55 1.87
N GLY A 584 21.73 18.50 1.56
CA GLY A 584 22.23 18.82 0.21
C GLY A 584 22.78 17.60 -0.52
N TYR A 585 23.75 16.92 0.10
CA TYR A 585 24.42 15.77 -0.51
C TYR A 585 23.52 14.53 -0.56
N ALA A 586 22.65 14.32 0.43
CA ALA A 586 21.63 13.27 0.36
C ALA A 586 20.67 13.47 -0.83
N ALA A 587 20.31 14.72 -1.15
CA ALA A 587 19.55 15.01 -2.36
C ALA A 587 20.38 14.75 -3.63
N MET A 588 21.67 15.13 -3.62
CA MET A 588 22.57 14.96 -4.77
C MET A 588 22.73 13.48 -5.17
N THR A 589 22.79 12.56 -4.21
CA THR A 589 22.87 11.11 -4.49
C THR A 589 21.62 10.54 -5.16
N CYS A 590 20.52 11.30 -5.18
CA CYS A 590 19.27 10.96 -5.87
C CYS A 590 19.06 11.74 -7.17
N THR A 591 20.04 12.53 -7.64
CA THR A 591 19.94 13.32 -8.88
C THR A 591 20.78 12.74 -10.02
N PRO A 592 20.39 12.95 -11.30
CA PRO A 592 21.20 12.51 -12.44
C PRO A 592 22.63 13.07 -12.39
N LEU A 593 23.60 12.30 -12.87
CA LEU A 593 25.01 12.71 -12.95
C LEU A 593 25.15 14.07 -13.64
N GLY A 594 25.93 14.99 -13.05
CA GLY A 594 26.11 16.35 -13.56
C GLY A 594 25.01 17.35 -13.18
N SER A 595 23.97 16.93 -12.46
CA SER A 595 22.98 17.85 -11.87
C SER A 595 23.59 18.61 -10.69
N SER A 596 23.18 19.87 -10.52
CA SER A 596 23.51 20.63 -9.32
C SER A 596 22.30 20.77 -8.41
N VAL A 597 22.54 20.73 -7.10
CA VAL A 597 21.52 20.92 -6.07
C VAL A 597 21.74 22.28 -5.39
N LEU A 598 20.64 22.98 -5.09
CA LEU A 598 20.68 24.28 -4.44
C LEU A 598 19.59 24.38 -3.37
N SER A 599 19.96 24.68 -2.14
CA SER A 599 18.99 24.95 -1.06
C SER A 599 18.10 26.14 -1.43
N VAL A 600 16.78 25.95 -1.39
CA VAL A 600 15.77 27.01 -1.59
C VAL A 600 15.41 27.65 -0.26
N GLU A 601 15.11 26.81 0.72
CA GLU A 601 14.82 27.19 2.09
C GLU A 601 15.14 26.02 3.01
N TYR A 602 15.36 26.31 4.28
CA TYR A 602 15.30 25.31 5.33
C TYR A 602 14.77 25.92 6.61
N LYS A 603 14.17 25.08 7.45
CA LYS A 603 13.80 25.37 8.82
C LYS A 603 14.60 24.49 9.74
N LEU A 604 15.42 25.09 10.60
CA LEU A 604 16.22 24.43 11.62
C LEU A 604 15.58 24.67 12.99
N ASN A 605 15.32 23.60 13.74
CA ASN A 605 14.83 23.65 15.11
C ASN A 605 15.94 23.12 16.02
N PHE A 606 16.37 23.92 17.00
CA PHE A 606 17.29 23.47 18.05
C PHE A 606 16.47 22.78 19.14
N LEU A 607 16.83 21.54 19.45
CA LEU A 607 16.14 20.68 20.41
C LEU A 607 16.93 20.53 21.71
N ALA A 608 18.25 20.55 21.62
CA ALA A 608 19.14 20.47 22.78
C ALA A 608 20.48 21.19 22.49
N PRO A 609 21.24 21.60 23.52
CA PRO A 609 22.55 22.20 23.34
C PRO A 609 23.52 21.25 22.60
N ALA A 610 24.24 21.77 21.61
CA ALA A 610 25.27 21.04 20.88
C ALA A 610 26.55 20.93 21.70
N LYS A 611 26.57 20.00 22.67
CA LYS A 611 27.66 19.74 23.60
C LYS A 611 28.08 18.27 23.52
N GLY A 612 29.32 18.02 23.11
CA GLY A 612 29.89 16.67 22.99
C GLY A 612 31.28 16.72 22.34
N GLN A 613 31.98 15.59 22.29
CA GLN A 613 33.30 15.47 21.67
C GLN A 613 33.26 15.64 20.15
N SER A 614 32.11 15.35 19.53
CA SER A 614 31.86 15.59 18.12
C SER A 614 30.36 15.70 17.82
N LEU A 615 30.03 16.19 16.63
CA LEU A 615 28.68 16.25 16.09
C LEU A 615 28.57 15.33 14.86
N LEU A 616 27.40 14.73 14.67
CA LEU A 616 27.03 13.92 13.52
C LEU A 616 25.76 14.51 12.90
N ALA A 617 25.85 15.03 11.68
CA ALA A 617 24.70 15.44 10.89
C ALA A 617 24.33 14.32 9.91
N ARG A 618 23.14 13.76 10.06
CA ARG A 618 22.58 12.75 9.16
C ARG A 618 21.51 13.37 8.29
N GLY A 619 21.76 13.47 7.00
CA GLY A 619 20.81 13.96 6.01
C GLY A 619 20.13 12.81 5.28
N SER A 620 18.82 12.87 5.13
CA SER A 620 18.04 11.90 4.36
C SER A 620 17.03 12.58 3.43
N VAL A 621 16.73 11.93 2.30
CA VAL A 621 15.69 12.42 1.37
C VAL A 621 14.31 12.01 1.86
N VAL A 622 13.49 13.00 2.19
CA VAL A 622 12.09 12.78 2.61
C VAL A 622 11.17 12.66 1.40
N ARG A 623 11.38 13.52 0.38
CA ARG A 623 10.55 13.53 -0.83
C ARG A 623 11.37 13.96 -2.04
N HIS A 624 11.48 13.09 -3.04
CA HIS A 624 12.11 13.42 -4.31
C HIS A 624 11.06 13.85 -5.35
N GLY A 625 11.21 15.06 -5.90
CA GLY A 625 10.35 15.62 -6.94
C GLY A 625 11.16 16.06 -8.17
N ARG A 626 10.46 16.44 -9.25
CA ARG A 626 11.08 16.72 -10.57
C ARG A 626 12.04 17.92 -10.57
N SER A 627 11.75 18.93 -9.77
CA SER A 627 12.56 20.16 -9.65
C SER A 627 12.90 20.51 -8.21
N LEU A 628 12.14 19.98 -7.24
CA LEU A 628 12.31 20.21 -5.81
C LEU A 628 12.41 18.87 -5.08
N ILE A 629 13.38 18.76 -4.18
CA ILE A 629 13.66 17.63 -3.31
C ILE A 629 13.55 18.14 -1.87
N VAL A 630 12.73 17.49 -1.05
CA VAL A 630 12.65 17.79 0.39
C VAL A 630 13.55 16.81 1.12
N THR A 631 14.44 17.34 1.93
CA THR A 631 15.36 16.57 2.76
C THR A 631 15.17 16.93 4.23
N GLN A 632 15.58 16.01 5.09
CA GLN A 632 15.58 16.19 6.53
C GLN A 632 16.98 15.87 7.03
N ALA A 633 17.51 16.72 7.91
CA ALA A 633 18.78 16.47 8.58
C ALA A 633 18.60 16.46 10.09
N GLU A 634 19.18 15.44 10.73
CA GLU A 634 19.23 15.27 12.17
C GLU A 634 20.66 15.48 12.64
N VAL A 635 20.89 16.39 13.58
CA VAL A 635 22.22 16.65 14.13
C VAL A 635 22.31 16.14 15.55
N PHE A 636 23.23 15.21 15.78
CA PHE A 636 23.48 14.57 17.07
C PHE A 636 24.81 15.06 17.67
N ALA A 637 24.84 15.37 18.97
CA ALA A 637 26.09 15.45 19.72
C ALA A 637 26.47 14.07 20.26
N LEU A 638 27.75 13.73 20.10
CA LEU A 638 28.35 12.46 20.49
C LEU A 638 29.26 12.69 21.70
N ASP A 639 28.97 12.01 22.82
CA ASP A 639 29.78 12.07 24.04
C ASP A 639 29.77 10.70 24.75
N GLU A 640 30.95 10.13 25.02
CA GLU A 640 31.13 8.86 25.75
C GLU A 640 30.13 7.73 25.39
N GLY A 641 29.83 7.56 24.10
CA GLY A 641 28.91 6.53 23.58
C GLY A 641 27.42 6.91 23.62
N LYS A 642 27.06 8.10 24.11
CA LYS A 642 25.71 8.67 24.09
C LYS A 642 25.52 9.59 22.88
N GLN A 643 24.39 9.43 22.19
CA GLN A 643 23.97 10.33 21.11
C GLN A 643 22.81 11.20 21.59
N THR A 644 22.95 12.52 21.51
CA THR A 644 21.90 13.47 21.89
C THR A 644 21.46 14.24 20.65
N LEU A 645 20.17 14.19 20.29
CA LEU A 645 19.65 14.96 19.16
C LEU A 645 19.61 16.46 19.52
N CYS A 646 20.48 17.24 18.89
CA CYS A 646 20.65 18.67 19.17
C CYS A 646 19.83 19.55 18.23
N ALA A 647 19.67 19.15 16.97
CA ALA A 647 18.89 19.93 16.01
C ALA A 647 18.21 19.06 14.95
N LEU A 648 17.07 19.55 14.46
CA LEU A 648 16.30 18.95 13.39
C LEU A 648 16.05 19.99 12.29
N MET A 649 16.46 19.66 11.08
CA MET A 649 16.30 20.51 9.92
C MET A 649 15.39 19.86 8.88
N GLN A 650 14.46 20.63 8.33
CA GLN A 650 13.76 20.28 7.09
C GLN A 650 14.15 21.29 6.03
N GLN A 651 14.55 20.82 4.86
CA GLN A 651 15.12 21.64 3.79
C GLN A 651 14.45 21.30 2.47
N THR A 652 14.19 22.34 1.67
CA THR A 652 13.72 22.22 0.28
C THR A 652 14.89 22.56 -0.63
N ILE A 653 15.23 21.65 -1.53
CA ILE A 653 16.37 21.72 -2.43
C ILE A 653 15.87 21.76 -3.87
N MET A 654 16.37 22.68 -4.67
CA MET A 654 16.11 22.75 -6.10
C MET A 654 17.19 21.98 -6.87
N MET A 655 16.75 21.16 -7.82
CA MET A 655 17.63 20.55 -8.80
C MET A 655 17.76 21.47 -10.02
N LYS A 656 18.99 21.87 -10.34
CA LYS A 656 19.34 22.58 -11.57
C LYS A 656 19.94 21.58 -12.55
N SER A 657 19.16 21.21 -13.56
CA SER A 657 19.60 20.32 -14.64
C SER A 657 20.31 21.12 -15.73
N SER A 658 21.47 20.64 -16.15
CA SER A 658 21.97 20.79 -17.51
C SER A 658 21.91 19.42 -18.17
N VAL A 659 21.05 19.26 -19.18
CA VAL A 659 20.90 18.08 -20.04
C VAL A 659 20.02 16.95 -19.47
N TRP A 660 18.95 16.62 -20.20
CA TRP A 660 18.17 15.39 -20.03
C TRP A 660 18.80 14.31 -20.92
N CYS A 661 19.45 13.30 -20.33
CA CYS A 661 19.90 12.14 -21.09
C CYS A 661 18.77 11.11 -21.15
N LEU A 662 18.35 10.76 -22.36
CA LEU A 662 17.31 9.75 -22.67
C LEU A 662 17.71 8.31 -22.27
N SER A 663 18.88 8.09 -21.67
CA SER A 663 19.44 6.76 -21.38
C SER A 663 18.77 6.02 -20.22
N ALA A 664 18.24 6.72 -19.21
CA ALA A 664 17.70 6.09 -18.00
C ALA A 664 16.45 5.23 -18.23
N VAL A 665 15.72 5.43 -19.33
CA VAL A 665 14.55 4.62 -19.71
C VAL A 665 14.96 3.32 -20.41
N LEU A 666 16.14 3.28 -21.04
CA LEU A 666 16.64 2.10 -21.74
C LEU A 666 17.41 1.13 -20.81
N SER A 667 17.99 1.62 -19.72
CA SER A 667 18.73 0.79 -18.76
C SER A 667 17.87 -0.21 -18.00
N VAL A 668 16.55 0.03 -17.89
CA VAL A 668 15.61 -0.85 -17.17
C VAL A 668 15.23 -2.10 -17.97
N MET A 669 15.51 -2.13 -19.29
CA MET A 669 15.22 -3.28 -20.16
C MET A 669 16.43 -4.21 -20.38
N ALA A 670 17.61 -3.87 -19.87
CA ALA A 670 18.79 -4.73 -19.98
C ALA A 670 18.88 -5.67 -18.77
N LEU A 671 18.65 -6.97 -19.00
CA LEU A 671 19.08 -8.02 -18.08
C LEU A 671 20.60 -7.89 -17.87
N PRO A 672 21.14 -7.82 -16.63
CA PRO A 672 22.57 -7.77 -16.45
C PRO A 672 23.18 -9.11 -16.88
N ALA A 673 24.11 -9.05 -17.84
CA ALA A 673 25.01 -10.16 -18.13
C ALA A 673 25.90 -10.39 -16.89
N TRP A 674 25.77 -11.56 -16.27
CA TRP A 674 26.60 -12.04 -15.16
C TRP A 674 28.00 -12.44 -15.67
N ALA A 675 28.88 -11.47 -15.96
CA ALA A 675 30.22 -11.81 -16.47
C ALA A 675 31.39 -10.96 -15.95
N ASP A 676 31.21 -10.01 -15.04
CA ASP A 676 32.34 -9.29 -14.42
C ASP A 676 31.96 -8.84 -13.00
N ASN A 677 32.50 -9.48 -11.96
CA ASN A 677 32.18 -9.13 -10.57
C ASN A 677 33.02 -7.91 -10.11
N PRO A 678 32.45 -6.68 -10.03
CA PRO A 678 33.22 -5.45 -9.79
C PRO A 678 33.71 -5.34 -8.32
N ALA A 679 33.09 -6.10 -7.41
CA ALA A 679 33.47 -6.11 -5.99
C ALA A 679 34.87 -6.72 -5.77
N CYS A 680 35.29 -7.65 -6.64
CA CYS A 680 36.63 -8.24 -6.63
C CYS A 680 37.70 -7.21 -7.02
N GLN A 681 37.45 -6.41 -8.05
CA GLN A 681 38.38 -5.36 -8.50
C GLN A 681 38.51 -4.24 -7.46
N TYR A 682 37.40 -3.88 -6.80
CA TYR A 682 37.39 -2.87 -5.73
C TYR A 682 38.21 -3.30 -4.51
N ARG A 683 38.02 -4.52 -4.01
CA ARG A 683 38.75 -5.01 -2.83
C ARG A 683 40.24 -5.20 -3.10
N ALA A 684 40.61 -5.52 -4.34
CA ALA A 684 42.01 -5.56 -4.75
C ALA A 684 42.64 -4.15 -4.81
N ALA A 685 41.93 -3.16 -5.35
CA ALA A 685 42.40 -1.77 -5.40
C ALA A 685 42.56 -1.15 -4.00
N GLU A 686 41.65 -1.45 -3.07
CA GLU A 686 41.74 -0.95 -1.70
C GLU A 686 42.91 -1.55 -0.91
N ILE A 687 43.17 -2.86 -1.06
CA ILE A 687 44.34 -3.49 -0.45
C ILE A 687 45.63 -2.95 -1.07
N GLN A 688 45.64 -2.67 -2.38
CA GLN A 688 46.79 -2.08 -3.07
C GLN A 688 47.11 -0.67 -2.53
N ASN A 689 46.10 0.18 -2.33
CA ASN A 689 46.29 1.50 -1.71
C ASN A 689 46.85 1.41 -0.28
N GLN A 690 46.43 0.40 0.50
CA GLN A 690 46.99 0.19 1.84
C GLN A 690 48.43 -0.34 1.83
N ILE A 691 48.81 -1.12 0.81
CA ILE A 691 50.21 -1.55 0.58
C ILE A 691 51.07 -0.33 0.29
N ASP A 692 50.62 0.55 -0.60
CA ASP A 692 51.36 1.75 -0.98
C ASP A 692 51.50 2.73 0.19
N TYR A 693 50.46 2.86 1.02
CA TYR A 693 50.53 3.61 2.27
C TYR A 693 51.51 3.00 3.29
N ALA A 694 51.49 1.68 3.49
CA ALA A 694 52.41 1.00 4.41
C ALA A 694 53.87 1.11 3.97
N ARG A 695 54.11 1.07 2.64
CA ARG A 695 55.44 1.23 2.03
C ARG A 695 55.98 2.65 2.20
N GLN A 696 55.15 3.68 2.02
CA GLN A 696 55.53 5.08 2.26
C GLN A 696 55.91 5.37 3.72
N HIS A 697 55.38 4.60 4.67
CA HIS A 697 55.61 4.78 6.11
C HIS A 697 56.59 3.75 6.72
N GLY A 698 57.29 2.97 5.90
CA GLY A 698 58.36 2.05 6.34
C GLY A 698 57.88 0.86 7.20
N ASN A 699 56.61 0.47 7.11
CA ASN A 699 56.04 -0.61 7.92
C ASN A 699 56.05 -1.96 7.17
N GLU A 700 57.23 -2.58 7.06
CA GLU A 700 57.45 -3.80 6.28
C GLU A 700 56.64 -5.02 6.74
N HIS A 701 56.24 -5.07 8.03
CA HIS A 701 55.45 -6.18 8.55
C HIS A 701 54.00 -6.09 8.07
N ARG A 702 53.43 -4.88 8.07
CA ARG A 702 52.07 -4.61 7.57
C ARG A 702 51.99 -4.75 6.05
N GLU A 703 53.02 -4.30 5.32
CA GLU A 703 53.11 -4.47 3.87
C GLU A 703 53.05 -5.95 3.47
N ARG A 704 53.87 -6.80 4.11
CA ARG A 704 53.87 -8.26 3.84
C ARG A 704 52.54 -8.93 4.17
N GLY A 705 51.85 -8.47 5.22
CA GLY A 705 50.51 -8.96 5.55
C GLY A 705 49.46 -8.62 4.49
N LEU A 706 49.48 -7.37 4.01
CA LEU A 706 48.56 -6.88 2.98
C LEU A 706 48.83 -7.50 1.60
N GLN A 707 50.09 -7.75 1.24
CA GLN A 707 50.44 -8.45 -0.01
C GLN A 707 49.88 -9.88 -0.05
N ARG A 708 49.87 -10.59 1.09
CA ARG A 708 49.25 -11.93 1.19
C ARG A 708 47.72 -11.85 1.10
N ALA A 709 47.10 -10.82 1.69
CA ALA A 709 45.67 -10.59 1.58
C ALA A 709 45.24 -10.30 0.13
N LEU A 710 46.02 -9.49 -0.60
CA LEU A 710 45.78 -9.20 -2.02
C LEU A 710 45.85 -10.46 -2.88
N ALA A 711 46.87 -11.30 -2.66
CA ALA A 711 47.02 -12.57 -3.38
C ALA A 711 45.84 -13.53 -3.12
N ASN A 712 45.35 -13.60 -1.87
CA ASN A 712 44.19 -14.44 -1.51
C ASN A 712 42.88 -13.96 -2.16
N VAL A 713 42.67 -12.63 -2.23
CA VAL A 713 41.51 -12.04 -2.91
C VAL A 713 41.57 -12.33 -4.41
N GLN A 714 42.72 -12.15 -5.05
CA GLN A 714 42.90 -12.47 -6.48
C GLN A 714 42.74 -13.95 -6.80
N MET A 715 43.09 -14.85 -5.88
CA MET A 715 42.91 -16.30 -6.04
C MET A 715 41.44 -16.71 -5.91
N HIS A 716 40.71 -16.20 -4.92
CA HIS A 716 39.27 -16.48 -4.74
C HIS A 716 38.40 -15.97 -5.89
N CYS A 717 38.83 -14.91 -6.58
CA CYS A 717 38.09 -14.40 -7.75
C CYS A 717 38.30 -15.26 -9.01
N ARG A 718 39.35 -16.09 -9.09
CA ARG A 718 39.53 -17.05 -10.20
C ARG A 718 38.71 -18.33 -10.05
N ASP A 719 38.45 -18.77 -8.82
CA ASP A 719 37.66 -19.99 -8.55
C ASP A 719 36.14 -19.76 -8.64
N ALA A 720 35.69 -18.51 -8.84
CA ALA A 720 34.29 -18.15 -9.04
C ALA A 720 33.83 -18.17 -10.52
N ASP A 721 34.77 -18.38 -11.46
CA ASP A 721 34.54 -18.47 -12.92
C ASP A 721 34.55 -19.92 -13.46
N LEU A 722 34.57 -20.92 -12.58
CA LEU A 722 34.39 -22.36 -12.87
C LEU A 722 33.09 -22.86 -12.23
#